data_AF-A0A0F9LZK7-F1
#
_entry.id   AF-A0A0F9LZK7-F1
#
_cell.length_a   1.000
_cell.length_b   1.000
_cell.length_c   1.000
_cell.angle_alpha   90.00
_cell.angle_beta   90.00
_cell.angle_gamma   90.00
#
_symmetry.space_group_name_H-M   'P 1'
#
loop_
_entity.id
_entity.type
_entity.pdbx_description
1 polymer ?
#
loop_
_entity_poly.entity_id
_entity_poly.type
_entity_poly.pdbx_seq_one_letter_code
_entity_poly.pdbx_strand_id
1 'polypeptide(L)'
;MENFKNHINQTKKWMKQFAPETLLKWVQTCSIYRGNQKYQLRFELLLAIILSIKEDDFEYEELGYDDFKEFITNFKDKTNHISIEDFYIFDQLNLIPYFYRKRKYYFFNGITERPYESLRILDWIFLLARQSPSSELSLIHHLFLQSLIFQTRLLVDLKHEFINDSYEIDDFQVPPQNFLKKFCSQFLVPISVSNDKFVLKLGETSFETQEDLKKLIDGDYFKHLYIKTSKDQFFMLPQLHIELLPSIFLDIIINSSDTEKLTSNIIRNLISRFRFYCGRFFSPNNLIIAIGNKTERFSKNIDLLILFDDYLLLFKLVNPLSKEISEGINEAHELLEHCVKRIQNEEDVYFAVDENKSYKIPTKELHIVTITIFESIRSGFHQIKMNFRTDFSKQLFSLRDLIAMFELLPSKHSFIKYLQEREQYREKFFNVNGINILALYLMNNESIPDSGEDKIFLYPHFWIDYYSKHLFDKYKDNIYELVEKDYPHRYNLVKKWNQDRDLYECIDTYTLQGANIIKTENKLIWVFNPSQHQNLDHEDFRFAMRVIGPMYSDYLQRILTPLNELMASYSGYTLHGLYLIPLRMCENNPQVEKFKEIWLKVDLNNPIIVTSFVNADLKLISLIFYDFKLWCEKFNNSQKNDNCRYAIAQFIISIIDLNEAKQSEKEKVDKMEKFLRLHFKESEKDYIVLETPTWNPQIILYPACQKVHQGDQEMVIKQVEEYFRVNQIEKRTYTPEESKDIYNEVYHFLYNKFREKTSSNDLSLLLRAYAELELIEARRYHLLMETGMKSDELLDSDYLRYFRKELKEIMNLSGSTRFLIESILNFGLADGKRINAIDYGYLQALSSYLVIISQKSDFTHSEVLDNLIQIKDNYKFDEIQEPSTFNYDNYIDKKFNGKIKLSRSLLESEINQGLKVDKMQLTLDGEEMEILMVLENAFLEEFKFTYTDMMRVLFILSTSEFTSIEQGFFPLIRIEYENLKNKILKDYKIQFEGITDILGSKSASITEVVIRNIINFISLDFNIYKDEEILLQFKLLKKKERLTICPLIKLNKDDEYIFGYECCHLSFNLWRHYVLSGVFPYFISANSSLSRALSLIHTYRDKNFEDLCGDIAKDVLGEKNCILRLKKFNTISKELPKNPDCGEIDLLAVNPIIKIIFVLDAKNYYLKFHPYDIKNQINRILTSENSDFVKLKKKEEFVSDNLDLFLEYFQINDKLEWTIKKGFVIRHNFPTAHVPNYNVDFVFEEDLKDYLRKR
;
A
#
# COMPACT_ATOMS: atom_id res chain seq x y z
N MET A 1 -37.67 43.70 12.08
CA MET A 1 -38.68 43.50 11.01
C MET A 1 -38.82 44.74 10.14
N GLU A 2 -39.10 45.90 10.74
CA GLU A 2 -39.27 47.18 10.03
C GLU A 2 -37.99 47.63 9.28
N ASN A 3 -36.81 47.44 9.88
CA ASN A 3 -35.53 47.76 9.24
C ASN A 3 -35.27 46.97 7.95
N PHE A 4 -35.45 45.63 7.95
CA PHE A 4 -35.27 44.80 6.75
C PHE A 4 -36.21 45.25 5.61
N LYS A 5 -37.51 45.40 5.91
CA LYS A 5 -38.50 45.84 4.92
C LYS A 5 -38.19 47.24 4.37
N ASN A 6 -37.76 48.17 5.23
CA ASN A 6 -37.35 49.51 4.82
C ASN A 6 -36.11 49.47 3.91
N HIS A 7 -35.13 48.61 4.18
CA HIS A 7 -33.92 48.47 3.37
C HIS A 7 -34.23 47.85 1.99
N ILE A 8 -35.09 46.83 1.93
CA ILE A 8 -35.57 46.25 0.68
C ILE A 8 -36.33 47.29 -0.16
N ASN A 9 -37.23 48.06 0.47
CA ASN A 9 -37.99 49.10 -0.24
C ASN A 9 -37.10 50.23 -0.77
N GLN A 10 -36.07 50.65 -0.02
CA GLN A 10 -35.06 51.61 -0.50
C GLN A 10 -34.28 51.06 -1.70
N THR A 11 -33.89 49.78 -1.63
CA THR A 11 -33.16 49.10 -2.71
C THR A 11 -34.03 48.99 -3.97
N LYS A 12 -35.31 48.59 -3.83
CA LYS A 12 -36.27 48.56 -4.95
C LYS A 12 -36.45 49.93 -5.58
N LYS A 13 -36.59 50.98 -4.76
CA LYS A 13 -36.78 52.35 -5.26
C LYS A 13 -35.58 52.81 -6.09
N TRP A 14 -34.36 52.49 -5.67
CA TRP A 14 -33.15 52.79 -6.42
C TRP A 14 -33.06 51.97 -7.72
N MET A 15 -33.30 50.65 -7.66
CA MET A 15 -33.24 49.78 -8.84
C MET A 15 -34.29 50.14 -9.91
N LYS A 16 -35.48 50.64 -9.53
CA LYS A 16 -36.52 51.06 -10.47
C LYS A 16 -36.07 52.16 -11.43
N GLN A 17 -35.06 52.95 -11.08
CA GLN A 17 -34.58 54.04 -11.93
C GLN A 17 -33.92 53.51 -13.21
N PHE A 18 -33.28 52.33 -13.16
CA PHE A 18 -32.39 51.86 -14.22
C PHE A 18 -32.99 50.75 -15.09
N ALA A 19 -32.46 50.56 -16.29
CA ALA A 19 -32.85 49.44 -17.14
C ALA A 19 -32.55 48.07 -16.49
N PRO A 20 -33.52 47.13 -16.45
CA PRO A 20 -33.36 45.84 -15.77
C PRO A 20 -32.26 44.99 -16.40
N GLU A 21 -32.04 45.07 -17.72
CA GLU A 21 -30.98 44.33 -18.41
C GLU A 21 -29.58 44.77 -17.95
N THR A 22 -29.40 46.06 -17.68
CA THR A 22 -28.13 46.61 -17.19
C THR A 22 -27.88 46.18 -15.74
N LEU A 23 -28.91 46.25 -14.89
CA LEU A 23 -28.85 45.79 -13.50
C LEU A 23 -28.50 44.30 -13.41
N LEU A 24 -29.18 43.45 -14.19
CA LEU A 24 -28.90 42.01 -14.24
C LEU A 24 -27.46 41.73 -14.64
N LYS A 25 -26.99 42.33 -15.75
CA LYS A 25 -25.60 42.16 -16.23
C LYS A 25 -24.58 42.54 -15.17
N TRP A 26 -24.79 43.64 -14.45
CA TRP A 26 -23.83 44.15 -13.47
C TRP A 26 -23.83 43.31 -12.21
N VAL A 27 -24.99 42.97 -11.65
CA VAL A 27 -25.12 42.07 -10.48
C VAL A 27 -24.51 40.70 -10.79
N GLN A 28 -24.83 40.11 -11.94
CA GLN A 28 -24.31 38.81 -12.36
C GLN A 28 -22.80 38.82 -12.59
N THR A 29 -22.26 39.88 -13.22
CA THR A 29 -20.82 39.97 -13.46
C THR A 29 -20.05 40.22 -12.16
N CYS A 30 -20.63 40.99 -11.23
CA CYS A 30 -20.01 41.22 -9.93
C CYS A 30 -19.98 39.94 -9.08
N SER A 31 -21.00 39.09 -9.14
CA SER A 31 -21.05 37.88 -8.32
C SER A 31 -19.94 36.87 -8.66
N ILE A 32 -19.51 36.81 -9.91
CA ILE A 32 -18.47 35.87 -10.36
C ILE A 32 -17.04 36.37 -10.11
N TYR A 33 -16.87 37.64 -9.72
CA TYR A 33 -15.56 38.22 -9.43
C TYR A 33 -14.93 37.54 -8.21
N ARG A 34 -13.62 37.23 -8.27
CA ARG A 34 -12.94 36.40 -7.26
C ARG A 34 -13.15 36.88 -5.82
N GLY A 35 -13.04 38.18 -5.55
CA GLY A 35 -13.24 38.74 -4.20
C GLY A 35 -14.69 38.71 -3.69
N ASN A 36 -15.64 38.51 -4.59
CA ASN A 36 -17.07 38.56 -4.31
C ASN A 36 -17.71 37.19 -4.09
N GLN A 37 -17.00 36.10 -4.40
CA GLN A 37 -17.54 34.74 -4.34
C GLN A 37 -17.98 34.32 -2.93
N LYS A 38 -17.34 34.84 -1.88
CA LYS A 38 -17.74 34.62 -0.48
C LYS A 38 -19.07 35.28 -0.08
N TYR A 39 -19.59 36.20 -0.90
CA TYR A 39 -20.79 37.00 -0.64
C TYR A 39 -22.00 36.57 -1.51
N GLN A 40 -22.05 35.31 -1.90
CA GLN A 40 -22.98 34.80 -2.92
C GLN A 40 -24.46 35.04 -2.55
N LEU A 41 -24.89 34.75 -1.32
CA LEU A 41 -26.25 35.01 -0.83
C LEU A 41 -26.68 36.49 -0.96
N ARG A 42 -25.72 37.43 -0.89
CA ARG A 42 -26.00 38.86 -1.03
C ARG A 42 -26.33 39.23 -2.48
N PHE A 43 -25.68 38.59 -3.45
CA PHE A 43 -26.03 38.75 -4.87
C PHE A 43 -27.35 38.07 -5.23
N GLU A 44 -27.67 36.94 -4.58
CA GLU A 44 -28.97 36.29 -4.71
C GLU A 44 -30.10 37.16 -4.16
N LEU A 45 -29.86 37.85 -3.04
CA LEU A 45 -30.78 38.84 -2.49
C LEU A 45 -31.01 40.00 -3.46
N LEU A 46 -29.94 40.57 -4.03
CA LEU A 46 -30.06 41.61 -5.07
C LEU A 46 -30.88 41.11 -6.26
N LEU A 47 -30.63 39.88 -6.71
CA LEU A 47 -31.36 39.29 -7.82
C LEU A 47 -32.84 39.08 -7.48
N ALA A 48 -33.17 38.56 -6.29
CA ALA A 48 -34.55 38.38 -5.85
C ALA A 48 -35.31 39.71 -5.80
N ILE A 49 -34.64 40.79 -5.38
CA ILE A 49 -35.21 42.14 -5.39
C ILE A 49 -35.50 42.59 -6.82
N ILE A 50 -34.54 42.47 -7.75
CA ILE A 50 -34.74 42.83 -9.17
C ILE A 50 -35.92 42.07 -9.77
N LEU A 51 -35.97 40.74 -9.57
CA LEU A 51 -37.01 39.89 -10.14
C LEU A 51 -38.40 40.15 -9.54
N SER A 52 -38.48 40.76 -8.35
CA SER A 52 -39.75 41.14 -7.73
C SER A 52 -40.35 42.46 -8.26
N ILE A 53 -39.61 43.20 -9.08
CA ILE A 53 -40.07 44.46 -9.69
C ILE A 53 -40.76 44.14 -11.02
N LYS A 54 -41.95 44.69 -11.25
CA LYS A 54 -42.65 44.55 -12.52
C LYS A 54 -41.92 45.30 -13.62
N GLU A 55 -41.91 44.76 -14.83
CA GLU A 55 -41.20 45.39 -15.94
C GLU A 55 -41.66 46.83 -16.23
N ASP A 56 -42.96 47.10 -16.14
CA ASP A 56 -43.54 48.45 -16.34
C ASP A 56 -43.17 49.45 -15.24
N ASP A 57 -42.59 49.00 -14.12
CA ASP A 57 -42.19 49.87 -13.00
C ASP A 57 -40.77 50.46 -13.17
N PHE A 58 -40.03 50.07 -14.21
CA PHE A 58 -38.69 50.59 -14.48
C PHE A 58 -38.73 51.91 -15.29
N GLU A 59 -37.88 52.87 -14.93
CA GLU A 59 -37.76 54.19 -15.57
C GLU A 59 -36.74 54.21 -16.72
N TYR A 60 -35.94 53.13 -16.86
CA TYR A 60 -35.00 52.86 -17.96
C TYR A 60 -33.85 53.88 -18.12
N GLU A 61 -33.37 54.48 -17.02
CA GLU A 61 -32.13 55.27 -17.03
C GLU A 61 -30.89 54.39 -17.24
N GLU A 62 -29.80 54.99 -17.76
CA GLU A 62 -28.50 54.31 -17.86
C GLU A 62 -27.79 54.30 -16.51
N LEU A 63 -27.30 53.14 -16.08
CA LEU A 63 -26.55 52.99 -14.83
C LEU A 63 -25.05 53.25 -15.07
N GLY A 64 -24.47 54.22 -14.35
CA GLY A 64 -23.05 54.56 -14.39
C GLY A 64 -22.19 53.73 -13.41
N TYR A 65 -20.90 53.55 -13.74
CA TYR A 65 -19.99 52.69 -12.96
C TYR A 65 -19.87 53.15 -11.51
N ASP A 66 -19.69 54.46 -11.32
CA ASP A 66 -19.53 55.06 -9.99
C ASP A 66 -20.83 54.98 -9.16
N ASP A 67 -21.99 55.15 -9.80
CA ASP A 67 -23.30 55.05 -9.14
C ASP A 67 -23.55 53.64 -8.58
N PHE A 68 -23.21 52.61 -9.36
CA PHE A 68 -23.33 51.23 -8.89
C PHE A 68 -22.27 50.86 -7.86
N LYS A 69 -21.05 51.39 -7.99
CA LYS A 69 -19.99 51.19 -7.01
C LYS A 69 -20.41 51.73 -5.64
N GLU A 70 -20.93 52.96 -5.60
CA GLU A 70 -21.48 53.55 -4.39
C GLU A 70 -22.64 52.71 -3.82
N PHE A 71 -23.54 52.23 -4.68
CA PHE A 71 -24.65 51.37 -4.27
C PHE A 71 -24.18 50.06 -3.63
N ILE A 72 -23.26 49.33 -4.27
CA ILE A 72 -22.78 48.02 -3.80
C ILE A 72 -22.05 48.14 -2.46
N THR A 73 -21.19 49.15 -2.30
CA THR A 73 -20.52 49.42 -1.02
C THR A 73 -21.54 49.70 0.09
N ASN A 74 -22.52 50.57 -0.17
CA ASN A 74 -23.58 50.88 0.80
C ASN A 74 -24.50 49.69 1.10
N PHE A 75 -24.75 48.80 0.12
CA PHE A 75 -25.59 47.63 0.27
C PHE A 75 -24.98 46.61 1.24
N LYS A 76 -23.65 46.42 1.20
CA LYS A 76 -22.93 45.52 2.12
C LYS A 76 -23.14 45.89 3.58
N ASP A 77 -22.89 47.15 3.92
CA ASP A 77 -22.98 47.65 5.30
C ASP A 77 -24.40 47.50 5.84
N LYS A 78 -25.39 47.81 5.00
CA LYS A 78 -26.82 47.68 5.29
C LYS A 78 -27.30 46.24 5.46
N THR A 79 -26.60 45.26 4.87
CA THR A 79 -26.98 43.84 4.92
C THR A 79 -26.23 43.03 5.98
N ASN A 80 -25.19 43.58 6.62
CA ASN A 80 -24.45 42.92 7.70
C ASN A 80 -25.32 42.57 8.92
N HIS A 81 -26.41 43.31 9.16
CA HIS A 81 -27.34 43.05 10.26
C HIS A 81 -28.35 41.91 10.01
N ILE A 82 -28.33 41.30 8.81
CA ILE A 82 -29.33 40.29 8.38
C ILE A 82 -28.87 38.85 8.73
N SER A 83 -27.71 38.67 9.40
CA SER A 83 -27.14 37.35 9.74
C SER A 83 -26.99 36.42 8.53
N ILE A 84 -26.61 36.98 7.38
CA ILE A 84 -26.23 36.22 6.18
C ILE A 84 -24.83 35.65 6.42
N GLU A 85 -24.68 34.34 6.27
CA GLU A 85 -23.37 33.68 6.37
C GLU A 85 -22.54 33.98 5.11
N ASP A 86 -21.43 34.69 5.29
CA ASP A 86 -20.39 34.83 4.28
C ASP A 86 -19.28 33.84 4.67
N PHE A 87 -19.03 32.80 3.88
CA PHE A 87 -17.98 31.82 4.16
C PHE A 87 -17.05 31.63 2.96
N TYR A 88 -15.79 31.34 3.26
CA TYR A 88 -14.78 31.07 2.25
C TYR A 88 -14.91 29.62 1.78
N ILE A 89 -15.07 29.46 0.48
CA ILE A 89 -15.04 28.16 -0.18
C ILE A 89 -13.63 27.92 -0.72
N PHE A 90 -13.24 26.64 -0.88
CA PHE A 90 -12.12 26.25 -1.73
C PHE A 90 -12.05 27.11 -3.00
N ASP A 91 -10.87 27.69 -3.28
CA ASP A 91 -10.71 28.67 -4.36
C ASP A 91 -11.27 28.13 -5.68
N GLN A 92 -12.36 28.76 -6.17
CA GLN A 92 -13.10 28.34 -7.34
C GLN A 92 -12.23 28.29 -8.62
N LEU A 93 -11.13 29.04 -8.66
CA LEU A 93 -10.19 29.06 -9.79
C LEU A 93 -9.25 27.83 -9.81
N ASN A 94 -9.18 27.09 -8.70
CA ASN A 94 -8.64 25.72 -8.68
C ASN A 94 -9.67 24.78 -9.30
N LEU A 95 -9.78 24.85 -10.63
CA LEU A 95 -10.81 24.15 -11.39
C LEU A 95 -10.76 22.62 -11.21
N ILE A 96 -11.69 22.09 -10.41
CA ILE A 96 -11.91 20.65 -10.24
C ILE A 96 -12.80 20.15 -11.39
N PRO A 97 -12.33 19.21 -12.23
CA PRO A 97 -13.10 18.75 -13.38
C PRO A 97 -14.26 17.83 -12.98
N TYR A 98 -15.41 18.01 -13.64
CA TYR A 98 -16.51 17.06 -13.65
C TYR A 98 -16.63 16.43 -15.05
N PHE A 99 -16.63 15.11 -15.13
CA PHE A 99 -16.65 14.38 -16.40
C PHE A 99 -18.07 13.94 -16.74
N TYR A 100 -18.56 14.39 -17.91
CA TYR A 100 -19.87 14.01 -18.42
C TYR A 100 -19.80 13.79 -19.94
N ARG A 101 -20.29 12.64 -20.43
CA ARG A 101 -20.30 12.29 -21.87
C ARG A 101 -18.94 12.52 -22.56
N LYS A 102 -17.85 11.98 -22.00
CA LYS A 102 -16.47 12.06 -22.53
C LYS A 102 -15.87 13.47 -22.57
N ARG A 103 -16.52 14.45 -21.94
CA ARG A 103 -16.07 15.84 -21.86
C ARG A 103 -15.89 16.24 -20.41
N LYS A 104 -14.96 17.17 -20.21
CA LYS A 104 -14.64 17.78 -18.94
C LYS A 104 -15.36 19.12 -18.83
N TYR A 105 -16.02 19.32 -17.71
CA TYR A 105 -16.75 20.54 -17.38
C TYR A 105 -16.29 21.08 -16.03
N TYR A 106 -16.59 22.35 -15.80
CA TYR A 106 -16.39 23.04 -14.54
C TYR A 106 -17.70 23.73 -14.15
N PHE A 107 -17.93 23.87 -12.86
CA PHE A 107 -19.13 24.47 -12.31
C PHE A 107 -18.77 25.33 -11.09
N PHE A 108 -19.66 26.28 -10.76
CA PHE A 108 -19.51 27.13 -9.58
C PHE A 108 -20.04 26.42 -8.34
N ASN A 109 -19.35 26.59 -7.22
CA ASN A 109 -19.63 25.92 -5.95
C ASN A 109 -20.91 26.41 -5.27
N GLY A 110 -21.42 27.61 -5.59
CA GLY A 110 -22.66 28.11 -4.98
C GLY A 110 -22.53 28.41 -3.50
N ILE A 111 -23.64 28.35 -2.76
CA ILE A 111 -23.68 28.44 -1.29
C ILE A 111 -23.76 27.05 -0.64
N THR A 112 -23.80 25.99 -1.45
CA THR A 112 -23.84 24.61 -0.96
C THR A 112 -22.49 24.16 -0.41
N GLU A 113 -22.48 23.54 0.76
CA GLU A 113 -21.27 22.95 1.36
C GLU A 113 -20.72 21.75 0.56
N ARG A 114 -21.50 21.18 -0.37
CA ARG A 114 -21.15 19.91 -1.06
C ARG A 114 -21.48 19.97 -2.54
N PRO A 115 -20.90 20.90 -3.31
CA PRO A 115 -21.33 21.16 -4.68
C PRO A 115 -20.99 20.02 -5.63
N TYR A 116 -19.77 19.46 -5.52
CA TYR A 116 -19.33 18.35 -6.37
C TYR A 116 -20.17 17.09 -6.12
N GLU A 117 -20.40 16.73 -4.85
CA GLU A 117 -21.25 15.58 -4.54
C GLU A 117 -22.71 15.81 -4.94
N SER A 118 -23.25 17.02 -4.75
CA SER A 118 -24.62 17.35 -5.16
C SER A 118 -24.80 17.17 -6.67
N LEU A 119 -23.86 17.68 -7.47
CA LEU A 119 -23.88 17.49 -8.92
C LEU A 119 -23.75 16.00 -9.30
N ARG A 120 -22.86 15.25 -8.65
CA ARG A 120 -22.68 13.80 -8.86
C ARG A 120 -23.92 13.00 -8.49
N ILE A 121 -24.67 13.41 -7.46
CA ILE A 121 -25.94 12.77 -7.07
C ILE A 121 -27.02 12.96 -8.13
N LEU A 122 -27.11 14.14 -8.75
CA LEU A 122 -28.05 14.36 -9.86
C LEU A 122 -27.77 13.41 -11.03
N ASP A 123 -26.49 13.20 -11.36
CA ASP A 123 -26.05 12.23 -12.36
C ASP A 123 -26.41 10.79 -11.98
N TRP A 124 -26.17 10.45 -10.70
CA TRP A 124 -26.50 9.16 -10.10
C TRP A 124 -27.98 8.87 -9.95
N ILE A 125 -28.87 9.85 -9.95
CA ILE A 125 -30.31 9.61 -9.87
C ILE A 125 -30.90 9.66 -11.28
N PHE A 126 -30.66 10.75 -12.01
CA PHE A 126 -31.39 11.07 -13.24
C PHE A 126 -30.63 10.73 -14.53
N LEU A 127 -29.30 10.94 -14.60
CA LEU A 127 -28.62 11.07 -15.89
C LEU A 127 -27.96 9.79 -16.44
N LEU A 128 -27.51 8.85 -15.59
CA LEU A 128 -26.90 7.57 -16.04
C LEU A 128 -27.93 6.43 -16.26
N ALA A 129 -29.20 6.74 -16.51
CA ALA A 129 -30.23 5.74 -16.74
C ALA A 129 -29.95 4.93 -18.04
N ARG A 130 -29.93 3.59 -17.95
CA ARG A 130 -29.55 2.68 -19.06
C ARG A 130 -30.66 2.41 -20.09
N GLN A 131 -31.90 2.81 -19.82
CA GLN A 131 -33.06 2.51 -20.69
C GLN A 131 -33.43 3.70 -21.58
N SER A 132 -34.10 3.44 -22.70
CA SER A 132 -34.54 4.44 -23.69
C SER A 132 -35.08 5.70 -23.00
N PRO A 133 -34.41 6.85 -23.15
CA PRO A 133 -34.74 8.02 -22.35
C PRO A 133 -36.15 8.49 -22.71
N SER A 134 -37.00 8.67 -21.71
CA SER A 134 -38.27 9.37 -21.91
C SER A 134 -37.99 10.80 -22.38
N SER A 135 -39.03 11.48 -22.89
CA SER A 135 -38.92 12.88 -23.28
C SER A 135 -38.46 13.78 -22.12
N GLU A 136 -38.89 13.44 -20.91
CA GLU A 136 -38.57 14.09 -19.64
C GLU A 136 -37.11 13.92 -19.26
N LEU A 137 -36.56 12.70 -19.29
CA LEU A 137 -35.15 12.46 -19.02
C LEU A 137 -34.24 13.10 -20.07
N SER A 138 -34.68 13.15 -21.33
CA SER A 138 -33.98 13.86 -22.40
C SER A 138 -33.92 15.36 -22.16
N LEU A 139 -35.01 15.95 -21.66
CA LEU A 139 -35.08 17.36 -21.27
C LEU A 139 -34.18 17.66 -20.07
N ILE A 140 -34.19 16.79 -19.04
CA ILE A 140 -33.28 16.87 -17.88
C ILE A 140 -31.81 16.84 -18.34
N HIS A 141 -31.44 15.90 -19.22
CA HIS A 141 -30.08 15.84 -19.80
C HIS A 141 -29.69 17.13 -20.53
N HIS A 142 -30.63 17.71 -21.28
CA HIS A 142 -30.38 18.94 -22.03
C HIS A 142 -30.13 20.12 -21.09
N LEU A 143 -31.00 20.35 -20.11
CA LEU A 143 -30.86 21.46 -19.15
C LEU A 143 -29.57 21.35 -18.33
N PHE A 144 -29.25 20.14 -17.88
CA PHE A 144 -28.00 19.85 -17.17
C PHE A 144 -26.77 20.23 -18.01
N LEU A 145 -26.74 19.79 -19.27
CA LEU A 145 -25.62 20.05 -20.17
C LEU A 145 -25.48 21.54 -20.50
N GLN A 146 -26.59 22.26 -20.72
CA GLN A 146 -26.55 23.71 -20.96
C GLN A 146 -25.97 24.47 -19.78
N SER A 147 -26.40 24.10 -18.56
CA SER A 147 -25.84 24.64 -17.32
C SER A 147 -24.32 24.42 -17.24
N LEU A 148 -23.85 23.20 -17.48
CA LEU A 148 -22.42 22.88 -17.43
C LEU A 148 -21.60 23.63 -18.49
N ILE A 149 -22.09 23.71 -19.74
CA ILE A 149 -21.40 24.42 -20.82
C ILE A 149 -21.24 25.91 -20.48
N PHE A 150 -22.32 26.54 -19.99
CA PHE A 150 -22.32 27.94 -19.60
C PHE A 150 -21.32 28.22 -18.47
N GLN A 151 -21.39 27.43 -17.39
CA GLN A 151 -20.50 27.59 -16.25
C GLN A 151 -19.03 27.31 -16.59
N THR A 152 -18.77 26.28 -17.40
CA THR A 152 -17.42 25.91 -17.84
C THR A 152 -16.76 27.06 -18.61
N ARG A 153 -17.48 27.65 -19.56
CA ARG A 153 -16.98 28.80 -20.35
C ARG A 153 -16.59 29.96 -19.44
N LEU A 154 -17.48 30.34 -18.51
CA LEU A 154 -17.22 31.43 -17.57
C LEU A 154 -15.99 31.16 -16.71
N LEU A 155 -15.87 29.97 -16.13
CA LEU A 155 -14.77 29.63 -15.22
C LEU A 155 -13.41 29.57 -15.92
N VAL A 156 -13.36 29.06 -17.16
CA VAL A 156 -12.14 29.06 -17.96
C VAL A 156 -11.70 30.49 -18.26
N ASP A 157 -12.63 31.35 -18.70
CA ASP A 157 -12.34 32.75 -18.98
C ASP A 157 -11.91 33.53 -17.73
N LEU A 158 -12.54 33.25 -16.57
CA LEU A 158 -12.16 33.83 -15.28
C LEU A 158 -10.76 33.39 -14.85
N LYS A 159 -10.44 32.10 -14.96
CA LYS A 159 -9.11 31.59 -14.64
C LYS A 159 -8.05 32.31 -15.47
N HIS A 160 -8.30 32.53 -16.77
CA HIS A 160 -7.41 33.28 -17.65
C HIS A 160 -7.25 34.74 -17.25
N GLU A 161 -8.30 35.39 -16.74
CA GLU A 161 -8.25 36.78 -16.28
C GLU A 161 -7.30 36.96 -15.08
N PHE A 162 -7.26 35.99 -14.16
CA PHE A 162 -6.53 36.11 -12.89
C PHE A 162 -5.16 35.41 -12.84
N ILE A 163 -4.58 34.96 -13.97
CA ILE A 163 -3.32 34.18 -13.99
C ILE A 163 -2.12 34.93 -13.39
N ASN A 164 -2.08 36.26 -13.50
CA ASN A 164 -0.88 37.06 -13.19
C ASN A 164 -1.06 38.05 -12.02
N ASP A 165 -2.24 38.11 -11.39
CA ASP A 165 -2.54 39.15 -10.42
C ASP A 165 -2.65 38.60 -8.98
N SER A 166 -1.78 39.11 -8.10
CA SER A 166 -1.87 38.92 -6.64
C SER A 166 -2.69 40.05 -6.03
N TYR A 167 -4.02 40.01 -6.16
CA TYR A 167 -4.88 40.95 -5.42
C TYR A 167 -5.14 40.43 -4.00
N GLU A 168 -5.17 41.35 -3.03
CA GLU A 168 -5.71 41.08 -1.68
C GLU A 168 -7.23 40.87 -1.76
N ILE A 169 -7.72 39.80 -1.11
CA ILE A 169 -9.09 39.26 -1.26
C ILE A 169 -9.98 39.71 -0.08
N ASP A 170 -9.81 40.94 0.41
CA ASP A 170 -10.37 41.27 1.73
C ASP A 170 -11.75 41.93 1.72
N ASP A 171 -12.31 42.38 0.58
CA ASP A 171 -13.58 43.13 0.59
C ASP A 171 -14.58 42.87 -0.57
N PHE A 172 -15.86 43.17 -0.31
CA PHE A 172 -16.99 43.18 -1.26
C PHE A 172 -16.87 44.39 -2.18
N GLN A 173 -16.58 44.16 -3.46
CA GLN A 173 -16.11 45.20 -4.36
C GLN A 173 -16.76 45.14 -5.74
N VAL A 174 -16.81 46.27 -6.43
CA VAL A 174 -17.19 46.30 -7.85
C VAL A 174 -15.93 46.09 -8.70
N PRO A 175 -15.91 45.11 -9.62
CA PRO A 175 -14.75 44.84 -10.45
C PRO A 175 -14.44 46.03 -11.38
N PRO A 176 -13.22 46.12 -11.92
CA PRO A 176 -12.86 47.16 -12.89
C PRO A 176 -13.80 47.19 -14.13
N GLN A 177 -13.97 48.37 -14.74
CA GLN A 177 -14.94 48.56 -15.83
C GLN A 177 -14.64 47.68 -17.07
N ASN A 178 -13.37 47.37 -17.35
CA ASN A 178 -12.97 46.45 -18.41
C ASN A 178 -13.45 45.01 -18.14
N PHE A 179 -13.38 44.56 -16.88
CA PHE A 179 -13.91 43.25 -16.46
C PHE A 179 -15.42 43.20 -16.68
N LEU A 180 -16.17 44.23 -16.25
CA LEU A 180 -17.61 44.33 -16.49
C LEU A 180 -17.94 44.21 -17.98
N LYS A 181 -17.27 45.00 -18.83
CA LYS A 181 -17.47 44.97 -20.29
C LYS A 181 -17.20 43.60 -20.90
N LYS A 182 -16.19 42.87 -20.42
CA LYS A 182 -15.80 41.54 -20.93
C LYS A 182 -16.82 40.45 -20.59
N PHE A 183 -17.33 40.44 -19.36
CA PHE A 183 -18.15 39.33 -18.85
C PHE A 183 -19.67 39.57 -18.95
N CYS A 184 -20.14 40.82 -19.02
CA CYS A 184 -21.58 41.14 -19.05
C CYS A 184 -22.36 40.43 -20.18
N SER A 185 -21.78 40.28 -21.37
CA SER A 185 -22.46 39.63 -22.50
C SER A 185 -22.51 38.11 -22.40
N GLN A 186 -21.70 37.49 -21.52
CA GLN A 186 -21.63 36.04 -21.40
C GLN A 186 -22.85 35.43 -20.71
N PHE A 187 -23.62 36.21 -19.96
CA PHE A 187 -24.84 35.76 -19.27
C PHE A 187 -26.07 35.67 -20.18
N LEU A 188 -26.00 36.21 -21.41
CA LEU A 188 -27.09 36.12 -22.39
C LEU A 188 -27.24 34.69 -22.90
N VAL A 189 -28.48 34.20 -22.96
CA VAL A 189 -28.83 32.88 -23.51
C VAL A 189 -28.87 32.98 -25.04
N PRO A 190 -28.09 32.17 -25.77
CA PRO A 190 -28.18 32.12 -27.22
C PRO A 190 -29.57 31.65 -27.69
N ILE A 191 -30.07 32.20 -28.80
CA ILE A 191 -31.38 31.84 -29.38
C ILE A 191 -31.51 30.31 -29.58
N SER A 192 -30.42 29.63 -29.94
CA SER A 192 -30.38 28.18 -30.15
C SER A 192 -30.57 27.34 -28.87
N VAL A 193 -30.51 27.96 -27.69
CA VAL A 193 -30.60 27.33 -26.36
C VAL A 193 -31.82 27.83 -25.57
N SER A 194 -32.48 28.87 -26.07
CA SER A 194 -33.65 29.51 -25.46
C SER A 194 -34.75 28.48 -25.15
N ASN A 195 -35.29 28.54 -23.93
CA ASN A 195 -36.37 27.66 -23.48
C ASN A 195 -37.37 28.43 -22.61
N ASP A 196 -38.59 28.61 -23.12
CA ASP A 196 -39.64 29.36 -22.43
C ASP A 196 -40.30 28.61 -21.27
N LYS A 197 -40.05 27.30 -21.10
CA LYS A 197 -40.67 26.49 -20.03
C LYS A 197 -40.04 26.66 -18.65
N PHE A 198 -38.77 27.08 -18.57
CA PHE A 198 -38.02 27.20 -17.31
C PHE A 198 -37.46 28.60 -17.11
N VAL A 199 -38.31 29.58 -17.37
CA VAL A 199 -38.01 31.02 -17.35
C VAL A 199 -38.80 31.68 -16.23
N LEU A 200 -38.14 32.56 -15.48
CA LEU A 200 -38.78 33.49 -14.56
C LEU A 200 -38.86 34.88 -15.20
N LYS A 201 -40.05 35.48 -15.25
CA LYS A 201 -40.22 36.86 -15.74
C LYS A 201 -40.19 37.88 -14.61
N LEU A 202 -39.86 39.12 -14.95
CA LEU A 202 -39.88 40.24 -14.01
C LEU A 202 -41.29 40.44 -13.41
N GLY A 203 -41.36 40.53 -12.08
CA GLY A 203 -42.59 40.72 -11.33
C GLY A 203 -43.41 39.45 -11.07
N GLU A 204 -42.95 38.27 -11.50
CA GLU A 204 -43.62 36.99 -11.20
C GLU A 204 -43.40 36.53 -9.74
N THR A 205 -42.37 37.04 -9.06
CA THR A 205 -42.11 36.76 -7.64
C THR A 205 -42.42 37.95 -6.75
N SER A 206 -42.77 37.69 -5.49
CA SER A 206 -42.79 38.72 -4.43
C SER A 206 -41.55 38.58 -3.55
N PHE A 207 -40.97 39.70 -3.12
CA PHE A 207 -39.89 39.71 -2.13
C PHE A 207 -40.11 40.88 -1.16
N GLU A 208 -40.89 40.64 -0.11
CA GLU A 208 -41.30 41.67 0.85
C GLU A 208 -41.35 41.20 2.30
N THR A 209 -41.31 39.89 2.53
CA THR A 209 -41.51 39.26 3.84
C THR A 209 -40.24 38.58 4.35
N GLN A 210 -40.16 38.33 5.67
CA GLN A 210 -39.11 37.48 6.22
C GLN A 210 -39.21 36.03 5.75
N GLU A 211 -40.40 35.57 5.38
CA GLU A 211 -40.59 34.24 4.79
C GLU A 211 -39.96 34.15 3.39
N ASP A 212 -39.99 35.23 2.60
CA ASP A 212 -39.29 35.28 1.31
C ASP A 212 -37.77 35.24 1.51
N LEU A 213 -37.25 35.98 2.50
CA LEU A 213 -35.84 35.91 2.88
C LEU A 213 -35.45 34.52 3.36
N LYS A 214 -36.31 33.88 4.16
CA LYS A 214 -36.08 32.52 4.63
C LYS A 214 -36.05 31.53 3.46
N LYS A 215 -37.00 31.60 2.52
CA LYS A 215 -37.00 30.79 1.30
C LYS A 215 -35.76 31.02 0.44
N LEU A 216 -35.23 32.24 0.41
CA LEU A 216 -33.98 32.55 -0.29
C LEU A 216 -32.79 31.88 0.38
N ILE A 217 -32.63 32.04 1.70
CA ILE A 217 -31.57 31.39 2.50
C ILE A 217 -31.68 29.87 2.42
N ASP A 218 -32.91 29.34 2.38
CA ASP A 218 -33.20 27.92 2.24
C ASP A 218 -33.06 27.44 0.77
N GLY A 219 -32.67 28.29 -0.20
CA GLY A 219 -32.49 27.90 -1.59
C GLY A 219 -33.77 27.51 -2.36
N ASP A 220 -34.94 27.72 -1.76
CA ASP A 220 -36.26 27.33 -2.29
C ASP A 220 -36.97 28.47 -3.06
N TYR A 221 -36.39 29.66 -3.07
CA TYR A 221 -36.97 30.84 -3.70
C TYR A 221 -36.95 30.77 -5.23
N PHE A 222 -35.83 30.35 -5.81
CA PHE A 222 -35.64 30.27 -7.26
C PHE A 222 -35.93 28.84 -7.76
N LYS A 223 -36.65 28.72 -8.88
CA LYS A 223 -37.01 27.41 -9.49
C LYS A 223 -36.83 27.36 -11.01
N HIS A 224 -36.11 28.33 -11.57
CA HIS A 224 -35.97 28.52 -13.01
C HIS A 224 -34.49 28.71 -13.36
N LEU A 225 -34.04 28.12 -14.46
CA LEU A 225 -32.65 28.22 -14.93
C LEU A 225 -32.39 29.54 -15.68
N TYR A 226 -33.46 30.21 -16.12
CA TYR A 226 -33.39 31.39 -16.96
C TYR A 226 -34.25 32.53 -16.42
N ILE A 227 -33.85 33.76 -16.75
CA ILE A 227 -34.59 34.99 -16.51
C ILE A 227 -34.97 35.58 -17.87
N LYS A 228 -36.20 36.06 -18.03
CA LYS A 228 -36.65 36.72 -19.27
C LYS A 228 -37.12 38.13 -19.00
N THR A 229 -36.54 39.04 -19.78
CA THR A 229 -36.99 40.43 -19.95
C THR A 229 -37.76 40.54 -21.27
N SER A 230 -38.36 41.69 -21.57
CA SER A 230 -39.00 41.94 -22.87
C SER A 230 -38.04 41.83 -24.06
N LYS A 231 -36.74 42.08 -23.86
CA LYS A 231 -35.72 42.08 -24.93
C LYS A 231 -34.89 40.80 -24.98
N ASP A 232 -34.37 40.39 -23.83
CA ASP A 232 -33.32 39.39 -23.73
C ASP A 232 -33.68 38.29 -22.72
N GLN A 233 -33.12 37.09 -22.92
CA GLN A 233 -33.12 35.99 -21.96
C GLN A 233 -31.71 35.82 -21.38
N PHE A 234 -31.63 35.70 -20.06
CA PHE A 234 -30.38 35.56 -19.30
C PHE A 234 -30.35 34.21 -18.59
N PHE A 235 -29.17 33.63 -18.44
CA PHE A 235 -28.96 32.55 -17.47
C PHE A 235 -29.16 33.10 -16.06
N MET A 236 -29.63 32.26 -15.14
CA MET A 236 -29.58 32.56 -13.70
C MET A 236 -28.11 32.70 -13.24
N LEU A 237 -27.87 33.19 -12.03
CA LEU A 237 -26.51 33.21 -11.46
C LEU A 237 -25.92 31.79 -11.52
N PRO A 238 -24.74 31.58 -12.11
CA PRO A 238 -24.18 30.25 -12.30
C PRO A 238 -23.98 29.50 -10.98
N GLN A 239 -23.67 30.23 -9.91
CA GLN A 239 -23.56 29.73 -8.53
C GLN A 239 -24.84 29.05 -8.03
N LEU A 240 -26.03 29.50 -8.46
CA LEU A 240 -27.31 28.91 -8.06
C LEU A 240 -27.61 27.59 -8.79
N HIS A 241 -26.97 27.30 -9.91
CA HIS A 241 -27.43 26.23 -10.80
C HIS A 241 -27.47 24.85 -10.12
N ILE A 242 -26.54 24.55 -9.20
CA ILE A 242 -26.51 23.27 -8.47
C ILE A 242 -27.71 23.13 -7.53
N GLU A 243 -28.22 24.23 -7.00
CA GLU A 243 -29.37 24.28 -6.09
C GLU A 243 -30.70 24.24 -6.85
N LEU A 244 -30.73 24.81 -8.06
CA LEU A 244 -31.93 24.88 -8.90
C LEU A 244 -32.26 23.56 -9.62
N LEU A 245 -31.22 22.92 -10.18
CA LEU A 245 -31.38 21.72 -11.02
C LEU A 245 -32.16 20.58 -10.33
N PRO A 246 -31.92 20.25 -9.04
CA PRO A 246 -32.70 19.23 -8.34
C PRO A 246 -34.20 19.50 -8.35
N SER A 247 -34.61 20.72 -8.01
CA SER A 247 -36.02 21.14 -7.97
C SER A 247 -36.65 21.14 -9.36
N ILE A 248 -35.94 21.64 -10.36
CA ILE A 248 -36.36 21.61 -11.77
C ILE A 248 -36.58 20.17 -12.24
N PHE A 249 -35.65 19.25 -11.90
CA PHE A 249 -35.77 17.85 -12.31
C PHE A 249 -36.95 17.17 -11.62
N LEU A 250 -37.15 17.39 -10.32
CA LEU A 250 -38.31 16.87 -9.60
C LEU A 250 -39.62 17.36 -10.22
N ASP A 251 -39.74 18.64 -10.55
CA ASP A 251 -40.95 19.20 -11.17
C ASP A 251 -41.22 18.58 -12.54
N ILE A 252 -40.18 18.28 -13.32
CA ILE A 252 -40.32 17.55 -14.59
C ILE A 252 -40.86 16.13 -14.37
N ILE A 253 -40.36 15.42 -13.35
CA ILE A 253 -40.78 14.04 -13.05
C ILE A 253 -42.21 14.01 -12.50
N ILE A 254 -42.55 14.87 -11.54
CA ILE A 254 -43.86 14.90 -10.88
C ILE A 254 -44.98 15.24 -11.87
N ASN A 255 -44.70 16.15 -12.81
CA ASN A 255 -45.66 16.59 -13.83
C ASN A 255 -45.67 15.71 -15.11
N SER A 256 -44.94 14.59 -15.11
CA SER A 256 -44.98 13.63 -16.23
C SER A 256 -46.35 12.95 -16.31
N SER A 257 -46.74 12.54 -17.52
CA SER A 257 -47.97 11.77 -17.73
C SER A 257 -47.92 10.34 -17.17
N ASP A 258 -46.73 9.81 -16.87
CA ASP A 258 -46.52 8.43 -16.38
C ASP A 258 -45.53 8.40 -15.18
N THR A 259 -45.82 9.23 -14.18
CA THR A 259 -44.95 9.47 -13.01
C THR A 259 -44.60 8.19 -12.25
N GLU A 260 -45.54 7.25 -12.09
CA GLU A 260 -45.29 6.00 -11.36
C GLU A 260 -44.25 5.12 -12.04
N LYS A 261 -44.40 4.89 -13.35
CA LYS A 261 -43.45 4.08 -14.13
C LYS A 261 -42.08 4.75 -14.21
N LEU A 262 -42.05 6.08 -14.41
CA LEU A 262 -40.83 6.86 -14.45
C LEU A 262 -40.06 6.77 -13.12
N THR A 263 -40.77 6.96 -12.01
CA THR A 263 -40.24 6.83 -10.64
C THR A 263 -39.71 5.41 -10.38
N SER A 264 -40.48 4.38 -10.72
CA SER A 264 -40.06 2.98 -10.57
C SER A 264 -38.79 2.66 -11.36
N ASN A 265 -38.67 3.18 -12.58
CA ASN A 265 -37.48 2.99 -13.41
C ASN A 265 -36.26 3.73 -12.85
N ILE A 266 -36.43 4.97 -12.36
CA ILE A 266 -35.36 5.73 -11.71
C ILE A 266 -34.84 4.96 -10.49
N ILE A 267 -35.73 4.51 -9.61
CA ILE A 267 -35.37 3.76 -8.39
C ILE A 267 -34.68 2.44 -8.75
N ARG A 268 -35.21 1.66 -9.71
CA ARG A 268 -34.59 0.39 -10.15
C ARG A 268 -33.17 0.62 -10.69
N ASN A 269 -32.98 1.66 -11.49
CA ASN A 269 -31.66 2.03 -12.02
C ASN A 269 -30.72 2.51 -10.91
N LEU A 270 -31.22 3.25 -9.93
CA LEU A 270 -30.44 3.68 -8.77
C LEU A 270 -29.98 2.48 -7.93
N ILE A 271 -30.87 1.53 -7.59
CA ILE A 271 -30.53 0.31 -6.85
C ILE A 271 -29.51 -0.53 -7.63
N SER A 272 -29.68 -0.69 -8.95
CA SER A 272 -28.74 -1.45 -9.78
C SER A 272 -27.33 -0.82 -9.79
N ARG A 273 -27.25 0.51 -9.92
CA ARG A 273 -25.99 1.25 -9.85
C ARG A 273 -25.35 1.16 -8.46
N PHE A 274 -26.17 1.32 -7.42
CA PHE A 274 -25.73 1.21 -6.04
C PHE A 274 -25.14 -0.18 -5.76
N ARG A 275 -25.81 -1.26 -6.19
CA ARG A 275 -25.29 -2.63 -6.08
C ARG A 275 -23.95 -2.81 -6.79
N PHE A 276 -23.82 -2.27 -8.01
CA PHE A 276 -22.57 -2.34 -8.78
C PHE A 276 -21.43 -1.58 -8.08
N TYR A 277 -21.72 -0.39 -7.55
CA TYR A 277 -20.74 0.42 -6.81
C TYR A 277 -20.32 -0.24 -5.49
N CYS A 278 -21.27 -0.80 -4.74
CA CYS A 278 -20.95 -1.61 -3.56
C CYS A 278 -20.11 -2.84 -3.93
N GLY A 279 -20.41 -3.52 -5.02
CA GLY A 279 -19.60 -4.63 -5.51
C GLY A 279 -18.16 -4.22 -5.87
N ARG A 280 -17.95 -2.99 -6.39
CA ARG A 280 -16.59 -2.45 -6.62
C ARG A 280 -15.78 -2.29 -5.33
N PHE A 281 -16.44 -1.92 -4.22
CA PHE A 281 -15.78 -1.70 -2.92
C PHE A 281 -15.64 -3.01 -2.10
N PHE A 282 -16.70 -3.81 -2.02
CA PHE A 282 -16.73 -5.03 -1.19
C PHE A 282 -16.25 -6.31 -1.90
N SER A 283 -16.09 -6.27 -3.23
CA SER A 283 -15.95 -7.41 -4.16
C SER A 283 -17.30 -8.07 -4.53
N PRO A 284 -17.50 -8.47 -5.81
CA PRO A 284 -18.69 -9.19 -6.24
C PRO A 284 -18.94 -10.49 -5.47
N ASN A 285 -17.88 -11.18 -5.03
CA ASN A 285 -17.96 -12.45 -4.30
C ASN A 285 -18.56 -12.30 -2.90
N ASN A 286 -18.66 -11.07 -2.38
CA ASN A 286 -19.23 -10.78 -1.07
C ASN A 286 -20.71 -10.39 -1.15
N LEU A 287 -21.29 -10.27 -2.35
CA LEU A 287 -22.71 -9.98 -2.55
C LEU A 287 -23.53 -11.27 -2.37
N ILE A 288 -24.62 -11.17 -1.60
CA ILE A 288 -25.54 -12.31 -1.40
C ILE A 288 -26.89 -11.97 -2.04
N ILE A 289 -27.53 -12.98 -2.63
CA ILE A 289 -28.84 -12.83 -3.27
C ILE A 289 -29.96 -12.81 -2.22
N ALA A 290 -29.95 -13.76 -1.29
CA ALA A 290 -30.97 -13.88 -0.25
C ALA A 290 -30.46 -14.58 1.01
N ILE A 291 -31.13 -14.30 2.12
CA ILE A 291 -30.93 -14.95 3.42
C ILE A 291 -32.28 -15.50 3.89
N GLY A 292 -32.26 -16.69 4.46
CA GLY A 292 -33.45 -17.34 5.00
C GLY A 292 -33.14 -18.62 5.75
N ASN A 293 -34.19 -19.38 6.02
CA ASN A 293 -34.08 -20.76 6.43
C ASN A 293 -34.46 -21.68 5.25
N LYS A 294 -34.64 -22.98 5.49
CA LYS A 294 -35.01 -23.94 4.43
C LYS A 294 -36.38 -23.66 3.80
N THR A 295 -37.27 -22.94 4.48
CA THR A 295 -38.68 -22.78 4.08
C THR A 295 -39.04 -21.34 3.71
N GLU A 296 -38.28 -20.34 4.16
CA GLU A 296 -38.65 -18.94 4.03
C GLU A 296 -37.45 -18.02 3.83
N ARG A 297 -37.62 -17.00 3.00
CA ARG A 297 -36.65 -15.93 2.77
C ARG A 297 -36.95 -14.73 3.66
N PHE A 298 -36.00 -14.34 4.52
CA PHE A 298 -36.15 -13.22 5.45
C PHE A 298 -35.82 -11.88 4.79
N SER A 299 -34.95 -11.88 3.78
CA SER A 299 -34.37 -10.67 3.18
C SER A 299 -35.14 -10.11 1.98
N LYS A 300 -36.42 -10.50 1.78
CA LYS A 300 -37.20 -10.17 0.56
C LYS A 300 -37.29 -8.66 0.26
N ASN A 301 -37.32 -7.84 1.31
CA ASN A 301 -37.50 -6.38 1.20
C ASN A 301 -36.20 -5.59 1.42
N ILE A 302 -35.04 -6.28 1.49
CA ILE A 302 -33.73 -5.65 1.66
C ILE A 302 -33.10 -5.43 0.28
N ASP A 303 -32.54 -4.23 0.05
CA ASP A 303 -32.11 -3.83 -1.29
C ASP A 303 -30.73 -4.39 -1.66
N LEU A 304 -29.85 -4.57 -0.67
CA LEU A 304 -28.53 -5.15 -0.85
C LEU A 304 -28.05 -5.88 0.41
N LEU A 305 -27.42 -7.03 0.21
CA LEU A 305 -26.85 -7.90 1.24
C LEU A 305 -25.37 -8.13 0.94
N ILE A 306 -24.52 -7.90 1.94
CA ILE A 306 -23.09 -8.14 1.83
C ILE A 306 -22.65 -9.02 3.01
N LEU A 307 -21.88 -10.06 2.72
CA LEU A 307 -21.21 -10.90 3.72
C LEU A 307 -19.73 -11.00 3.41
N PHE A 308 -18.91 -10.68 4.38
CA PHE A 308 -17.48 -10.96 4.37
C PHE A 308 -17.03 -11.32 5.77
N ASP A 309 -16.14 -12.31 5.87
CA ASP A 309 -15.77 -12.92 7.14
C ASP A 309 -17.04 -13.36 7.90
N ASP A 310 -17.32 -12.72 9.04
CA ASP A 310 -18.47 -12.88 9.92
C ASP A 310 -19.46 -11.68 9.89
N TYR A 311 -19.17 -10.64 9.10
CA TYR A 311 -19.98 -9.43 9.04
C TYR A 311 -21.09 -9.54 7.99
N LEU A 312 -22.34 -9.45 8.43
CA LEU A 312 -23.52 -9.37 7.57
C LEU A 312 -24.06 -7.93 7.53
N LEU A 313 -23.92 -7.26 6.39
CA LEU A 313 -24.39 -5.90 6.18
C LEU A 313 -25.72 -5.93 5.41
N LEU A 314 -26.74 -5.29 6.00
CA LEU A 314 -28.09 -5.17 5.43
C LEU A 314 -28.31 -3.71 5.01
N PHE A 315 -28.40 -3.46 3.71
CA PHE A 315 -28.60 -2.12 3.16
C PHE A 315 -30.05 -1.91 2.71
N LYS A 316 -30.65 -0.81 3.16
CA LYS A 316 -31.98 -0.37 2.71
C LYS A 316 -31.91 1.06 2.19
N LEU A 317 -32.31 1.25 0.93
CA LEU A 317 -32.36 2.56 0.29
C LEU A 317 -33.77 3.15 0.41
N VAL A 318 -33.84 4.35 0.98
CA VAL A 318 -35.06 5.16 1.03
C VAL A 318 -35.30 5.77 -0.35
N ASN A 319 -36.55 5.78 -0.79
CA ASN A 319 -36.93 6.40 -2.06
C ASN A 319 -36.60 7.91 -2.05
N PRO A 320 -35.63 8.39 -2.85
CA PRO A 320 -35.20 9.80 -2.81
C PRO A 320 -36.23 10.75 -3.46
N LEU A 321 -37.27 10.20 -4.11
CA LEU A 321 -38.38 10.94 -4.70
C LEU A 321 -39.60 11.02 -3.75
N SER A 322 -39.49 10.54 -2.50
CA SER A 322 -40.59 10.63 -1.54
C SER A 322 -40.86 12.09 -1.13
N LYS A 323 -42.13 12.41 -0.84
CA LYS A 323 -42.51 13.74 -0.34
C LYS A 323 -42.03 13.96 1.10
N GLU A 324 -42.06 12.91 1.92
CA GLU A 324 -41.59 12.91 3.32
C GLU A 324 -40.48 11.87 3.50
N ILE A 325 -39.24 12.34 3.57
CA ILE A 325 -38.05 11.46 3.72
C ILE A 325 -38.03 10.78 5.10
N SER A 326 -38.52 11.46 6.14
CA SER A 326 -38.58 10.95 7.51
C SER A 326 -39.45 9.69 7.64
N GLU A 327 -40.60 9.64 6.96
CA GLU A 327 -41.46 8.45 6.95
C GLU A 327 -40.75 7.27 6.26
N GLY A 328 -40.12 7.52 5.12
CA GLY A 328 -39.36 6.51 4.40
C GLY A 328 -38.15 5.97 5.17
N ILE A 329 -37.47 6.80 5.95
CA ILE A 329 -36.39 6.36 6.86
C ILE A 329 -36.94 5.43 7.95
N ASN A 330 -38.07 5.79 8.58
CA ASN A 330 -38.69 4.96 9.60
C ASN A 330 -39.14 3.60 9.05
N GLU A 331 -39.77 3.57 7.87
CA GLU A 331 -40.17 2.32 7.20
C GLU A 331 -38.95 1.44 6.86
N ALA A 332 -37.88 2.04 6.35
CA ALA A 332 -36.64 1.33 6.05
C ALA A 332 -36.03 0.69 7.31
N HIS A 333 -36.06 1.42 8.44
CA HIS A 333 -35.58 0.93 9.72
C HIS A 333 -36.42 -0.24 10.24
N GLU A 334 -37.75 -0.14 10.22
CA GLU A 334 -38.66 -1.22 10.65
C GLU A 334 -38.43 -2.51 9.84
N LEU A 335 -38.24 -2.39 8.52
CA LEU A 335 -37.92 -3.52 7.65
C LEU A 335 -36.60 -4.19 8.02
N LEU A 336 -35.56 -3.40 8.30
CA LEU A 336 -34.25 -3.90 8.72
C LEU A 336 -34.34 -4.58 10.08
N GLU A 337 -34.98 -3.97 11.07
CA GLU A 337 -35.15 -4.56 12.40
C GLU A 337 -35.92 -5.87 12.38
N HIS A 338 -37.00 -5.92 11.60
CA HIS A 338 -37.76 -7.15 11.41
C HIS A 338 -36.90 -8.25 10.79
N CYS A 339 -36.07 -7.93 9.79
CA CYS A 339 -35.14 -8.89 9.19
C CYS A 339 -34.09 -9.41 10.19
N VAL A 340 -33.49 -8.51 10.98
CA VAL A 340 -32.50 -8.86 12.02
C VAL A 340 -33.11 -9.79 13.07
N LYS A 341 -34.28 -9.45 13.62
CA LYS A 341 -34.97 -10.28 14.63
C LYS A 341 -35.24 -11.69 14.08
N ARG A 342 -35.62 -11.79 12.81
CA ARG A 342 -35.84 -13.10 12.17
C ARG A 342 -34.57 -13.92 12.03
N ILE A 343 -33.45 -13.29 11.64
CA ILE A 343 -32.15 -13.97 11.58
C ILE A 343 -31.73 -14.45 12.97
N GLN A 344 -31.84 -13.57 13.98
CA GLN A 344 -31.43 -13.86 15.37
C GLN A 344 -32.25 -14.96 16.05
N ASN A 345 -33.48 -15.21 15.59
CA ASN A 345 -34.35 -16.27 16.12
C ASN A 345 -34.03 -17.67 15.58
N GLU A 346 -33.19 -17.77 14.54
CA GLU A 346 -32.76 -19.05 13.99
C GLU A 346 -31.42 -19.48 14.59
N GLU A 347 -31.22 -20.78 14.83
CA GLU A 347 -29.90 -21.31 15.22
C GLU A 347 -28.90 -21.18 14.06
N ASP A 348 -29.37 -21.43 12.85
CA ASP A 348 -28.59 -21.38 11.62
C ASP A 348 -29.36 -20.71 10.48
N VAL A 349 -28.65 -19.95 9.66
CA VAL A 349 -29.21 -19.30 8.48
C VAL A 349 -28.52 -19.75 7.19
N TYR A 350 -29.30 -19.77 6.11
CA TYR A 350 -28.87 -20.17 4.77
C TYR A 350 -28.68 -18.93 3.89
N PHE A 351 -27.53 -18.88 3.23
CA PHE A 351 -27.13 -17.81 2.32
C PHE A 351 -27.14 -18.33 0.90
N ALA A 352 -27.89 -17.67 0.01
CA ALA A 352 -27.87 -17.97 -1.42
C ALA A 352 -26.89 -17.04 -2.13
N VAL A 353 -25.80 -17.60 -2.67
CA VAL A 353 -24.75 -16.84 -3.38
C VAL A 353 -25.02 -16.80 -4.89
N ASP A 354 -25.52 -17.90 -5.44
CA ASP A 354 -26.06 -17.99 -6.80
C ASP A 354 -27.30 -18.91 -6.83
N GLU A 355 -27.85 -19.20 -8.01
CA GLU A 355 -29.04 -20.05 -8.15
C GLU A 355 -28.83 -21.50 -7.67
N ASN A 356 -27.59 -21.97 -7.58
CA ASN A 356 -27.22 -23.37 -7.31
C ASN A 356 -26.37 -23.58 -6.05
N LYS A 357 -25.82 -22.51 -5.45
CA LYS A 357 -24.93 -22.58 -4.28
C LYS A 357 -25.54 -21.88 -3.08
N SER A 358 -25.68 -22.63 -2.00
CA SER A 358 -26.02 -22.09 -0.68
C SER A 358 -25.07 -22.61 0.39
N TYR A 359 -24.81 -21.76 1.38
CA TYR A 359 -23.97 -22.08 2.53
C TYR A 359 -24.73 -21.82 3.82
N LYS A 360 -24.44 -22.61 4.85
CA LYS A 360 -25.06 -22.55 6.17
C LYS A 360 -24.06 -21.94 7.15
N ILE A 361 -24.48 -20.94 7.92
CA ILE A 361 -23.66 -20.33 8.98
C ILE A 361 -24.48 -20.28 10.28
N PRO A 362 -23.92 -20.68 11.44
CA PRO A 362 -24.56 -20.48 12.72
C PRO A 362 -24.80 -19.00 13.00
N THR A 363 -26.01 -18.65 13.42
CA THR A 363 -26.40 -17.25 13.65
C THR A 363 -25.53 -16.56 14.71
N LYS A 364 -25.08 -17.32 15.73
CA LYS A 364 -24.20 -16.84 16.80
C LYS A 364 -22.83 -16.34 16.31
N GLU A 365 -22.41 -16.75 15.12
CA GLU A 365 -21.14 -16.35 14.51
C GLU A 365 -21.28 -15.05 13.70
N LEU A 366 -22.48 -14.50 13.51
CA LEU A 366 -22.71 -13.35 12.65
C LEU A 366 -22.71 -12.02 13.41
N HIS A 367 -21.95 -11.06 12.89
CA HIS A 367 -22.03 -9.65 13.27
C HIS A 367 -22.93 -8.91 12.27
N ILE A 368 -24.19 -8.67 12.67
CA ILE A 368 -25.18 -8.05 11.79
C ILE A 368 -25.14 -6.51 11.92
N VAL A 369 -24.91 -5.82 10.81
CA VAL A 369 -24.89 -4.35 10.72
C VAL A 369 -25.99 -3.89 9.76
N THR A 370 -26.91 -3.06 10.25
CA THR A 370 -28.01 -2.49 9.44
C THR A 370 -27.68 -1.08 9.00
N ILE A 371 -27.81 -0.80 7.70
CA ILE A 371 -27.46 0.49 7.11
C ILE A 371 -28.66 1.03 6.33
N THR A 372 -29.15 2.19 6.76
CA THR A 372 -30.21 2.92 6.05
C THR A 372 -29.56 4.02 5.21
N ILE A 373 -29.91 4.08 3.93
CA ILE A 373 -29.40 5.07 2.98
C ILE A 373 -30.54 5.98 2.55
N PHE A 374 -30.35 7.29 2.65
CA PHE A 374 -31.30 8.27 2.16
C PHE A 374 -30.64 9.28 1.23
N GLU A 375 -31.42 10.07 0.50
CA GLU A 375 -30.90 11.23 -0.22
C GLU A 375 -32.02 12.26 -0.34
N SER A 376 -31.73 13.51 0.00
CA SER A 376 -32.69 14.61 -0.16
C SER A 376 -32.38 15.35 -1.44
N ILE A 377 -33.33 15.36 -2.37
CA ILE A 377 -33.21 16.08 -3.65
C ILE A 377 -33.69 17.53 -3.51
N ARG A 378 -34.47 17.89 -2.47
CA ARG A 378 -34.93 19.28 -2.27
C ARG A 378 -33.82 20.12 -1.63
N SER A 379 -33.66 21.34 -2.15
CA SER A 379 -32.78 22.40 -1.64
C SER A 379 -33.23 22.87 -0.26
N GLY A 380 -32.27 23.09 0.64
CA GLY A 380 -32.48 23.83 1.88
C GLY A 380 -31.77 23.28 3.11
N PHE A 381 -31.32 24.22 3.95
CA PHE A 381 -30.81 24.04 5.31
C PHE A 381 -31.88 23.53 6.29
N HIS A 382 -32.84 22.73 5.81
CA HIS A 382 -33.59 21.89 6.71
C HIS A 382 -32.60 20.86 7.27
N GLN A 383 -31.97 21.24 8.40
CA GLN A 383 -31.98 20.37 9.55
C GLN A 383 -33.40 19.84 9.61
N ILE A 384 -33.62 18.68 9.01
CA ILE A 384 -34.84 17.95 9.20
C ILE A 384 -34.86 17.84 10.73
N LYS A 385 -35.76 18.57 11.39
CA LYS A 385 -36.13 18.31 12.78
C LYS A 385 -36.84 16.98 12.71
N MET A 386 -36.03 15.94 12.55
CA MET A 386 -36.47 14.57 12.41
C MET A 386 -36.94 14.20 13.81
N ASN A 387 -38.25 14.27 14.04
CA ASN A 387 -38.84 13.59 15.18
C ASN A 387 -38.79 12.09 14.89
N PHE A 388 -37.61 11.49 15.08
CA PHE A 388 -37.44 10.05 14.97
C PHE A 388 -38.11 9.38 16.17
N ARG A 389 -38.84 8.28 15.91
CA ARG A 389 -39.47 7.48 16.98
C ARG A 389 -38.48 6.53 17.68
N THR A 390 -37.26 6.39 17.15
CA THR A 390 -36.27 5.41 17.58
C THR A 390 -34.95 6.06 17.94
N ASP A 391 -34.25 5.43 18.89
CA ASP A 391 -32.91 5.80 19.30
C ASP A 391 -31.96 5.69 18.10
N PHE A 392 -31.12 6.70 17.89
CA PHE A 392 -30.28 6.91 16.70
C PHE A 392 -29.13 5.87 16.52
N SER A 393 -29.24 4.67 17.09
CA SER A 393 -28.15 3.69 17.23
C SER A 393 -27.84 2.82 16.00
N LYS A 394 -28.37 3.12 14.81
CA LYS A 394 -28.12 2.31 13.61
C LYS A 394 -27.77 3.15 12.38
N GLN A 395 -26.53 2.97 11.93
CA GLN A 395 -25.84 3.48 10.73
C GLN A 395 -26.73 4.08 9.62
N LEU A 396 -27.14 5.34 9.78
CA LEU A 396 -27.86 6.14 8.78
C LEU A 396 -26.87 7.02 7.99
N PHE A 397 -26.91 6.93 6.67
CA PHE A 397 -26.05 7.70 5.77
C PHE A 397 -26.82 8.31 4.61
N SER A 398 -26.41 9.49 4.16
CA SER A 398 -26.85 9.95 2.84
C SER A 398 -26.13 9.15 1.74
N LEU A 399 -26.72 9.03 0.55
CA LEU A 399 -26.09 8.33 -0.57
C LEU A 399 -24.75 9.00 -0.95
N ARG A 400 -24.70 10.34 -0.94
CA ARG A 400 -23.45 11.10 -1.14
C ARG A 400 -22.36 10.77 -0.11
N ASP A 401 -22.71 10.58 1.17
CA ASP A 401 -21.75 10.20 2.22
C ASP A 401 -21.15 8.83 1.91
N LEU A 402 -22.01 7.85 1.63
CA LEU A 402 -21.57 6.49 1.38
C LEU A 402 -20.69 6.40 0.12
N ILE A 403 -21.02 7.18 -0.90
CA ILE A 403 -20.21 7.31 -2.11
C ILE A 403 -18.80 7.83 -1.79
N ALA A 404 -18.71 8.92 -1.02
CA ALA A 404 -17.44 9.50 -0.61
C ALA A 404 -16.63 8.57 0.31
N MET A 405 -17.30 7.87 1.24
CA MET A 405 -16.69 6.86 2.10
C MET A 405 -16.02 5.75 1.29
N PHE A 406 -16.69 5.18 0.29
CA PHE A 406 -16.11 4.11 -0.53
C PHE A 406 -15.03 4.61 -1.49
N GLU A 407 -14.97 5.91 -1.78
CA GLU A 407 -13.90 6.51 -2.57
C GLU A 407 -12.63 6.74 -1.75
N LEU A 408 -12.77 7.09 -0.46
CA LEU A 408 -11.66 7.50 0.39
C LEU A 408 -11.14 6.40 1.33
N LEU A 409 -12.00 5.50 1.78
CA LEU A 409 -11.59 4.40 2.65
C LEU A 409 -10.85 3.32 1.84
N PRO A 410 -9.72 2.79 2.33
CA PRO A 410 -8.88 1.90 1.54
C PRO A 410 -9.43 0.47 1.42
N SER A 411 -10.34 0.05 2.30
CA SER A 411 -10.89 -1.31 2.29
C SER A 411 -12.23 -1.44 3.01
N LYS A 412 -12.91 -2.57 2.77
CA LYS A 412 -14.11 -2.99 3.52
C LYS A 412 -13.89 -3.15 5.03
N HIS A 413 -12.67 -3.50 5.45
CA HIS A 413 -12.32 -3.58 6.88
C HIS A 413 -12.21 -2.18 7.50
N SER A 414 -11.61 -1.20 6.79
CA SER A 414 -11.57 0.20 7.24
C SER A 414 -12.98 0.81 7.34
N PHE A 415 -13.91 0.40 6.46
CA PHE A 415 -15.32 0.80 6.59
C PHE A 415 -15.92 0.36 7.93
N ILE A 416 -15.80 -0.92 8.30
CA ILE A 416 -16.33 -1.42 9.59
C ILE A 416 -15.67 -0.72 10.78
N LYS A 417 -14.35 -0.51 10.74
CA LYS A 417 -13.62 0.18 11.82
C LYS A 417 -14.11 1.60 12.00
N TYR A 418 -14.30 2.34 10.92
CA TYR A 418 -14.90 3.67 10.97
C TYR A 418 -16.29 3.64 11.62
N LEU A 419 -17.14 2.66 11.27
CA LEU A 419 -18.47 2.52 11.89
C LEU A 419 -18.37 2.25 13.41
N GLN A 420 -17.42 1.41 13.83
CA GLN A 420 -17.16 1.07 15.23
C GLN A 420 -16.63 2.27 16.03
N GLU A 421 -15.63 2.97 15.52
CA GLU A 421 -15.07 4.16 16.17
C GLU A 421 -16.11 5.28 16.24
N ARG A 422 -16.86 5.53 15.15
CA ARG A 422 -17.92 6.54 15.14
C ARG A 422 -18.95 6.29 16.23
N GLU A 423 -19.33 5.03 16.45
CA GLU A 423 -20.27 4.68 17.52
C GLU A 423 -19.63 4.85 18.90
N GLN A 424 -18.38 4.44 19.08
CA GLN A 424 -17.64 4.61 20.34
C GLN A 424 -17.51 6.07 20.77
N TYR A 425 -17.23 6.98 19.84
CA TYR A 425 -17.05 8.41 20.11
C TYR A 425 -18.32 9.23 19.93
N ARG A 426 -19.47 8.59 19.70
CA ARG A 426 -20.73 9.26 19.35
C ARG A 426 -21.14 10.34 20.37
N GLU A 427 -20.91 10.09 21.66
CA GLU A 427 -21.25 11.03 22.74
C GLU A 427 -20.25 12.19 22.89
N LYS A 428 -19.02 12.06 22.36
CA LYS A 428 -18.00 13.12 22.43
C LYS A 428 -18.19 14.19 21.35
N PHE A 429 -18.94 13.92 20.29
CA PHE A 429 -19.24 14.88 19.24
C PHE A 429 -20.45 15.75 19.58
N PHE A 430 -20.31 17.08 19.46
CA PHE A 430 -21.42 18.02 19.66
C PHE A 430 -21.84 18.66 18.34
N ASN A 431 -23.07 18.40 17.88
CA ASN A 431 -23.64 19.00 16.66
C ASN A 431 -22.72 18.88 15.41
N VAL A 432 -21.97 17.78 15.28
CA VAL A 432 -21.04 17.56 14.17
C VAL A 432 -21.71 16.73 13.07
N ASN A 433 -21.65 17.20 11.82
CA ASN A 433 -22.08 16.43 10.65
C ASN A 433 -21.21 15.16 10.51
N GLY A 434 -21.84 14.00 10.29
CA GLY A 434 -21.15 12.70 10.20
C GLY A 434 -20.03 12.66 9.14
N ILE A 435 -20.12 13.47 8.09
CA ILE A 435 -19.07 13.54 7.07
C ILE A 435 -17.83 14.34 7.52
N ASN A 436 -18.00 15.33 8.42
CA ASN A 436 -16.86 16.02 9.04
C ASN A 436 -16.09 15.08 9.98
N ILE A 437 -16.79 14.13 10.61
CA ILE A 437 -16.16 13.05 11.40
C ILE A 437 -15.30 12.16 10.49
N LEU A 438 -15.75 11.85 9.27
CA LEU A 438 -14.95 11.11 8.29
C LEU A 438 -13.69 11.89 7.88
N ALA A 439 -13.78 13.19 7.58
CA ALA A 439 -12.60 14.01 7.28
C ALA A 439 -11.60 13.99 8.45
N LEU A 440 -12.08 14.16 9.69
CA LEU A 440 -11.25 14.08 10.88
C LEU A 440 -10.56 12.72 11.00
N TYR A 441 -11.32 11.64 10.82
CA TYR A 441 -10.82 10.26 10.84
C TYR A 441 -9.71 10.02 9.81
N LEU A 442 -9.92 10.47 8.57
CA LEU A 442 -8.94 10.30 7.48
C LEU A 442 -7.69 11.16 7.67
N MET A 443 -7.84 12.41 8.15
CA MET A 443 -6.72 13.31 8.42
C MET A 443 -5.86 12.83 9.60
N ASN A 444 -6.45 12.07 10.52
CA ASN A 444 -5.78 11.50 11.67
C ASN A 444 -5.55 10.00 11.51
N ASN A 445 -5.01 9.59 10.36
CA ASN A 445 -4.48 8.24 10.13
C ASN A 445 -5.50 7.10 10.33
N GLU A 446 -6.74 7.29 9.88
CA GLU A 446 -7.84 6.32 10.07
C GLU A 446 -8.18 6.08 11.54
N SER A 447 -8.19 7.13 12.37
CA SER A 447 -8.71 7.06 13.73
C SER A 447 -9.15 8.42 14.29
N ILE A 448 -10.23 8.47 15.06
CA ILE A 448 -10.80 9.70 15.66
C ILE A 448 -9.95 10.16 16.84
N PRO A 449 -9.32 11.35 16.82
CA PRO A 449 -8.45 11.82 17.91
C PRO A 449 -9.22 11.89 19.24
N ASP A 450 -8.60 11.43 20.33
CA ASP A 450 -9.18 11.55 21.66
C ASP A 450 -8.66 12.82 22.35
N SER A 451 -9.50 13.85 22.45
CA SER A 451 -9.20 15.08 23.20
C SER A 451 -9.32 14.91 24.72
N GLY A 452 -9.61 13.70 25.20
CA GLY A 452 -9.84 13.41 26.61
C GLY A 452 -11.31 13.56 27.00
N GLU A 453 -11.60 14.36 28.04
CA GLU A 453 -12.98 14.63 28.49
C GLU A 453 -13.68 15.73 27.66
N ASP A 454 -12.92 16.50 26.91
CA ASP A 454 -13.46 17.62 26.13
C ASP A 454 -14.24 17.12 24.91
N LYS A 455 -15.39 17.75 24.67
CA LYS A 455 -16.17 17.53 23.44
C LYS A 455 -15.37 17.99 22.23
N ILE A 456 -15.40 17.20 21.17
CA ILE A 456 -14.73 17.54 19.91
C ILE A 456 -15.63 18.51 19.15
N PHE A 457 -15.16 19.76 19.02
CA PHE A 457 -15.78 20.77 18.17
C PHE A 457 -15.05 20.84 16.84
N LEU A 458 -15.75 20.53 15.75
CA LEU A 458 -15.23 20.76 14.40
C LEU A 458 -15.74 22.10 13.87
N TYR A 459 -14.87 22.83 13.19
CA TYR A 459 -15.27 24.01 12.43
C TYR A 459 -16.35 23.62 11.40
N PRO A 460 -17.41 24.44 11.21
CA PRO A 460 -18.35 24.25 10.11
C PRO A 460 -17.62 24.12 8.77
N HIS A 461 -18.19 23.45 7.76
CA HIS A 461 -17.59 23.36 6.43
C HIS A 461 -16.23 22.60 6.32
N PHE A 462 -15.74 21.97 7.39
CA PHE A 462 -14.44 21.28 7.36
C PHE A 462 -14.30 20.23 6.24
N TRP A 463 -15.38 19.53 5.92
CA TRP A 463 -15.41 18.55 4.84
C TRP A 463 -15.15 19.14 3.44
N ILE A 464 -15.68 20.32 3.12
CA ILE A 464 -15.54 20.89 1.77
C ILE A 464 -14.08 21.19 1.45
N ASP A 465 -13.33 21.70 2.43
CA ASP A 465 -11.90 22.00 2.27
C ASP A 465 -11.10 20.71 2.06
N TYR A 466 -11.36 19.69 2.89
CA TYR A 466 -10.70 18.41 2.78
C TYR A 466 -10.98 17.73 1.44
N TYR A 467 -12.27 17.58 1.07
CA TYR A 467 -12.66 16.83 -0.11
C TYR A 467 -12.31 17.58 -1.41
N SER A 468 -12.46 18.90 -1.45
CA SER A 468 -12.09 19.69 -2.63
C SER A 468 -10.58 19.65 -2.87
N LYS A 469 -9.77 19.74 -1.81
CA LYS A 469 -8.31 19.56 -1.91
C LYS A 469 -7.96 18.16 -2.42
N HIS A 470 -8.59 17.13 -1.87
CA HIS A 470 -8.42 15.75 -2.33
C HIS A 470 -8.72 15.60 -3.83
N LEU A 471 -9.85 16.13 -4.29
CA LEU A 471 -10.23 16.07 -5.71
C LEU A 471 -9.28 16.87 -6.60
N PHE A 472 -8.85 18.06 -6.16
CA PHE A 472 -7.88 18.87 -6.89
C PHE A 472 -6.54 18.14 -7.05
N ASP A 473 -6.02 17.56 -5.98
CA ASP A 473 -4.77 16.77 -6.01
C ASP A 473 -4.92 15.52 -6.88
N LYS A 474 -6.07 14.82 -6.79
CA LYS A 474 -6.40 13.65 -7.63
C LYS A 474 -6.41 13.99 -9.12
N TYR A 475 -6.99 15.13 -9.50
CA TYR A 475 -7.13 15.55 -10.90
C TYR A 475 -6.02 16.48 -11.41
N LYS A 476 -4.96 16.69 -10.61
CA LYS A 476 -3.79 17.48 -11.01
C LYS A 476 -3.12 16.92 -12.26
N ASP A 477 -3.11 15.59 -12.38
CA ASP A 477 -2.69 14.87 -13.57
C ASP A 477 -3.88 14.68 -14.52
N ASN A 478 -3.72 15.06 -15.79
CA ASN A 478 -4.76 14.91 -16.81
C ASN A 478 -5.02 13.44 -17.22
N ILE A 479 -4.38 12.44 -16.60
CA ILE A 479 -4.63 11.02 -16.86
C ILE A 479 -6.12 10.65 -16.75
N TYR A 480 -6.84 11.14 -15.74
CA TYR A 480 -8.27 10.86 -15.58
C TYR A 480 -9.10 11.42 -16.74
N GLU A 481 -8.74 12.59 -17.25
CA GLU A 481 -9.40 13.18 -18.42
C GLU A 481 -9.19 12.31 -19.67
N LEU A 482 -7.95 11.84 -19.88
CA LEU A 482 -7.62 10.99 -21.01
C LEU A 482 -8.31 9.62 -20.91
N VAL A 483 -8.37 9.03 -19.72
CA VAL A 483 -9.06 7.75 -19.47
C VAL A 483 -10.57 7.88 -19.69
N GLU A 484 -11.21 8.91 -19.14
CA GLU A 484 -12.65 9.15 -19.30
C GLU A 484 -13.04 9.50 -20.74
N LYS A 485 -12.12 10.12 -21.51
CA LYS A 485 -12.31 10.40 -22.93
C LYS A 485 -12.37 9.11 -23.77
N ASP A 486 -11.46 8.18 -23.51
CA ASP A 486 -11.38 6.91 -24.25
C ASP A 486 -12.45 5.90 -23.76
N TYR A 487 -12.61 5.76 -22.44
CA TYR A 487 -13.49 4.78 -21.80
C TYR A 487 -14.31 5.38 -20.63
N PRO A 488 -15.37 6.15 -20.92
CA PRO A 488 -16.14 6.87 -19.91
C PRO A 488 -16.79 5.93 -18.88
N HIS A 489 -16.66 6.25 -17.60
CA HIS A 489 -17.20 5.52 -16.44
C HIS A 489 -16.80 4.02 -16.35
N ARG A 490 -15.83 3.59 -17.14
CA ARG A 490 -15.44 2.17 -17.23
C ARG A 490 -14.62 1.74 -16.02
N TYR A 491 -13.58 2.50 -15.70
CA TYR A 491 -12.61 2.17 -14.65
C TYR A 491 -12.89 2.98 -13.38
N ASN A 492 -12.85 2.34 -12.22
CA ASN A 492 -12.99 3.03 -10.93
C ASN A 492 -11.65 3.19 -10.19
N LEU A 493 -10.59 2.50 -10.64
CA LEU A 493 -9.24 2.65 -10.15
C LEU A 493 -8.35 3.12 -11.30
N VAL A 494 -7.59 4.20 -11.08
CA VAL A 494 -6.48 4.64 -11.92
C VAL A 494 -5.32 4.93 -10.99
N LYS A 495 -4.19 4.24 -11.18
CA LYS A 495 -3.04 4.29 -10.28
C LYS A 495 -1.75 4.45 -11.08
N LYS A 496 -0.92 5.42 -10.71
CA LYS A 496 0.46 5.52 -11.20
C LYS A 496 1.31 4.46 -10.50
N TRP A 497 1.95 3.57 -11.26
CA TRP A 497 2.75 2.47 -10.68
C TRP A 497 4.26 2.68 -10.81
N ASN A 498 4.71 3.62 -11.65
CA ASN A 498 6.09 4.11 -11.69
C ASN A 498 6.10 5.61 -11.35
N GLN A 499 6.87 6.05 -10.36
CA GLN A 499 6.84 7.47 -9.92
C GLN A 499 7.52 8.39 -10.94
N ASP A 500 8.63 7.94 -11.50
CA ASP A 500 9.52 8.72 -12.36
C ASP A 500 9.13 8.65 -13.84
N ARG A 501 8.26 7.70 -14.22
CA ARG A 501 7.75 7.53 -15.58
C ARG A 501 6.23 7.65 -15.64
N ASP A 502 5.71 8.10 -16.78
CA ASP A 502 4.26 8.25 -17.02
C ASP A 502 3.56 6.92 -17.35
N LEU A 503 3.67 5.97 -16.42
CA LEU A 503 3.08 4.63 -16.48
C LEU A 503 1.98 4.47 -15.42
N TYR A 504 0.81 4.04 -15.89
CA TYR A 504 -0.40 3.92 -15.08
C TYR A 504 -1.03 2.54 -15.27
N GLU A 505 -1.92 2.21 -14.35
CA GLU A 505 -2.77 1.03 -14.37
C GLU A 505 -4.20 1.50 -14.14
N CYS A 506 -5.15 1.02 -14.94
CA CYS A 506 -6.57 1.23 -14.72
C CYS A 506 -7.31 -0.09 -14.57
N ILE A 507 -8.25 -0.18 -13.61
CA ILE A 507 -9.01 -1.40 -13.34
C ILE A 507 -10.46 -1.03 -12.99
N ASP A 508 -11.41 -1.82 -13.49
CA ASP A 508 -12.74 -1.94 -12.92
C ASP A 508 -12.75 -3.05 -11.88
N THR A 509 -12.84 -2.73 -10.59
CA THR A 509 -12.69 -3.72 -9.51
C THR A 509 -13.87 -4.68 -9.40
N TYR A 510 -14.98 -4.40 -10.09
CA TYR A 510 -16.12 -5.32 -10.19
C TYR A 510 -15.92 -6.37 -11.30
N THR A 511 -15.63 -5.95 -12.53
CA THR A 511 -15.45 -6.87 -13.67
C THR A 511 -14.02 -7.42 -13.79
N LEU A 512 -13.08 -6.84 -13.04
CA LEU A 512 -11.64 -7.10 -13.12
C LEU A 512 -11.05 -6.88 -14.53
N GLN A 513 -11.73 -6.06 -15.34
CA GLN A 513 -11.19 -5.56 -16.60
C GLN A 513 -10.20 -4.44 -16.32
N GLY A 514 -9.02 -4.51 -16.92
CA GLY A 514 -7.99 -3.50 -16.71
C GLY A 514 -7.04 -3.33 -17.89
N ALA A 515 -6.16 -2.36 -17.77
CA ALA A 515 -5.08 -2.11 -18.71
C ALA A 515 -3.91 -1.42 -18.00
N ASN A 516 -2.69 -1.70 -18.47
CA ASN A 516 -1.55 -0.83 -18.23
C ASN A 516 -1.55 0.27 -19.29
N ILE A 517 -1.19 1.49 -18.90
CA ILE A 517 -1.29 2.67 -19.74
C ILE A 517 0.06 3.36 -19.79
N ILE A 518 0.52 3.66 -20.99
CA ILE A 518 1.65 4.57 -21.23
C ILE A 518 1.03 5.91 -21.62
N LYS A 519 1.25 6.92 -20.79
CA LYS A 519 0.79 8.27 -21.08
C LYS A 519 1.87 9.03 -21.84
N THR A 520 1.46 9.66 -22.92
CA THR A 520 2.31 10.43 -23.84
C THR A 520 1.67 11.77 -24.10
N GLU A 521 2.18 12.86 -23.49
CA GLU A 521 1.54 14.19 -23.51
C GLU A 521 -0.01 14.14 -23.35
N ASN A 522 -0.75 14.14 -24.46
CA ASN A 522 -2.22 14.13 -24.54
C ASN A 522 -2.83 12.86 -25.19
N LYS A 523 -2.06 11.76 -25.27
CA LYS A 523 -2.48 10.47 -25.84
C LYS A 523 -2.11 9.33 -24.90
N LEU A 524 -2.92 8.27 -24.95
CA LEU A 524 -2.70 7.05 -24.19
C LEU A 524 -2.42 5.89 -25.14
N ILE A 525 -1.41 5.10 -24.82
CA ILE A 525 -1.17 3.79 -25.41
C ILE A 525 -1.61 2.77 -24.37
N TRP A 526 -2.52 1.89 -24.77
CA TRP A 526 -3.18 0.94 -23.88
C TRP A 526 -2.59 -0.45 -24.04
N VAL A 527 -2.27 -1.12 -22.94
CA VAL A 527 -1.96 -2.56 -22.91
C VAL A 527 -3.09 -3.24 -22.14
N PHE A 528 -4.08 -3.76 -22.86
CA PHE A 528 -5.29 -4.34 -22.29
C PHE A 528 -5.02 -5.73 -21.72
N ASN A 529 -5.40 -5.90 -20.45
CA ASN A 529 -5.36 -7.20 -19.78
C ASN A 529 -6.54 -8.08 -20.25
N PRO A 530 -6.39 -9.41 -20.20
CA PRO A 530 -7.45 -10.32 -20.60
C PRO A 530 -8.68 -10.15 -19.70
N SER A 531 -9.88 -10.22 -20.29
CA SER A 531 -11.13 -10.07 -19.53
C SER A 531 -11.47 -11.33 -18.74
N GLN A 532 -11.56 -11.26 -17.41
CA GLN A 532 -11.81 -12.43 -16.55
C GLN A 532 -13.15 -13.16 -16.75
N HIS A 533 -14.13 -12.58 -17.44
CA HIS A 533 -15.47 -13.18 -17.63
C HIS A 533 -15.50 -14.46 -18.50
N GLN A 534 -14.35 -15.10 -18.75
CA GLN A 534 -14.20 -16.19 -19.71
C GLN A 534 -13.37 -17.35 -19.14
N ASN A 535 -13.79 -17.94 -18.01
CA ASN A 535 -13.19 -19.18 -17.46
C ASN A 535 -11.65 -19.21 -17.50
N LEU A 536 -11.03 -18.06 -17.25
CA LEU A 536 -9.58 -17.93 -17.25
C LEU A 536 -9.05 -18.48 -15.93
N ASP A 537 -7.97 -19.26 -16.01
CA ASP A 537 -7.23 -19.66 -14.83
C ASP A 537 -6.68 -18.42 -14.12
N HIS A 538 -6.66 -18.46 -12.80
CA HIS A 538 -6.17 -17.35 -11.98
C HIS A 538 -4.69 -17.04 -12.29
N GLU A 539 -3.91 -18.05 -12.70
CA GLU A 539 -2.51 -17.89 -13.07
C GLU A 539 -2.32 -17.10 -14.36
N ASP A 540 -3.05 -17.42 -15.43
CA ASP A 540 -2.97 -16.73 -16.72
C ASP A 540 -3.30 -15.23 -16.59
N PHE A 541 -4.34 -14.93 -15.78
CA PHE A 541 -4.72 -13.56 -15.50
C PHE A 541 -3.67 -12.83 -14.65
N ARG A 542 -3.14 -13.47 -13.59
CA ARG A 542 -2.09 -12.89 -12.74
C ARG A 542 -0.82 -12.62 -13.56
N PHE A 543 -0.45 -13.53 -14.45
CA PHE A 543 0.71 -13.39 -15.31
C PHE A 543 0.58 -12.21 -16.28
N ALA A 544 -0.60 -12.04 -16.89
CA ALA A 544 -0.89 -10.88 -17.73
C ALA A 544 -0.72 -9.56 -16.95
N MET A 545 -1.38 -9.47 -15.78
CA MET A 545 -1.42 -8.26 -14.96
C MET A 545 -0.08 -7.90 -14.34
N ARG A 546 0.71 -8.90 -13.92
CA ARG A 546 1.95 -8.68 -13.14
C ARG A 546 3.22 -8.73 -13.97
N VAL A 547 3.21 -9.42 -15.10
CA VAL A 547 4.41 -9.64 -15.92
C VAL A 547 4.23 -9.04 -17.30
N ILE A 548 3.38 -9.61 -18.16
CA ILE A 548 3.34 -9.23 -19.58
C ILE A 548 2.89 -7.76 -19.77
N GLY A 549 1.81 -7.34 -19.11
CA GLY A 549 1.26 -5.99 -19.23
C GLY A 549 2.27 -4.90 -18.81
N PRO A 550 2.83 -4.99 -17.59
CA PRO A 550 3.91 -4.11 -17.15
C PRO A 550 5.14 -4.17 -18.04
N MET A 551 5.57 -5.37 -18.48
CA MET A 551 6.72 -5.55 -19.38
C MET A 551 6.56 -4.77 -20.68
N TYR A 552 5.46 -4.99 -21.42
CA TYR A 552 5.22 -4.25 -22.65
C TYR A 552 5.12 -2.74 -22.37
N SER A 553 4.46 -2.33 -21.29
CA SER A 553 4.29 -0.91 -20.98
C SER A 553 5.62 -0.21 -20.73
N ASP A 554 6.49 -0.82 -19.93
CA ASP A 554 7.79 -0.26 -19.60
C ASP A 554 8.71 -0.21 -20.82
N TYR A 555 8.83 -1.31 -21.56
CA TYR A 555 9.70 -1.35 -22.74
C TYR A 555 9.21 -0.45 -23.87
N LEU A 556 7.91 -0.44 -24.17
CA LEU A 556 7.34 0.45 -25.18
C LEU A 556 7.60 1.91 -24.84
N GLN A 557 7.55 2.30 -23.57
CA GLN A 557 7.89 3.65 -23.16
C GLN A 557 9.37 3.98 -23.42
N ARG A 558 10.30 3.07 -23.14
CA ARG A 558 11.74 3.24 -23.42
C ARG A 558 12.00 3.40 -24.92
N ILE A 559 11.33 2.63 -25.77
CA ILE A 559 11.53 2.62 -27.23
C ILE A 559 10.53 3.48 -28.00
N LEU A 560 9.72 4.30 -27.33
CA LEU A 560 8.59 4.96 -27.97
C LEU A 560 9.01 5.90 -29.10
N THR A 561 10.05 6.71 -28.87
CA THR A 561 10.60 7.63 -29.87
C THR A 561 11.09 6.89 -31.12
N PRO A 562 12.00 5.91 -31.03
CA PRO A 562 12.44 5.16 -32.21
C PRO A 562 11.32 4.32 -32.84
N LEU A 563 10.35 3.83 -32.06
CA LEU A 563 9.18 3.14 -32.59
C LEU A 563 8.29 4.08 -33.42
N ASN A 564 8.08 5.32 -32.96
CA ASN A 564 7.34 6.33 -33.70
C ASN A 564 8.07 6.72 -35.00
N GLU A 565 9.40 6.82 -34.98
CA GLU A 565 10.21 7.03 -36.19
C GLU A 565 10.06 5.87 -37.19
N LEU A 566 10.11 4.63 -36.70
CA LEU A 566 9.88 3.44 -37.52
C LEU A 566 8.48 3.46 -38.14
N MET A 567 7.44 3.72 -37.37
CA MET A 567 6.05 3.78 -37.87
C MET A 567 5.87 4.92 -38.88
N ALA A 568 6.45 6.11 -38.62
CA ALA A 568 6.39 7.25 -39.52
C ALA A 568 7.02 6.95 -40.90
N SER A 569 7.96 6.00 -40.97
CA SER A 569 8.57 5.56 -42.25
C SER A 569 7.62 4.73 -43.13
N TYR A 570 6.58 4.13 -42.55
CA TYR A 570 5.63 3.26 -43.25
C TYR A 570 4.27 3.93 -43.51
N SER A 571 3.76 4.73 -42.56
CA SER A 571 2.46 5.42 -42.65
C SER A 571 2.16 6.30 -41.42
N GLY A 572 1.30 7.33 -41.57
CA GLY A 572 0.93 8.28 -40.50
C GLY A 572 -0.04 7.75 -39.42
N TYR A 573 0.00 6.46 -39.12
CA TYR A 573 -0.86 5.82 -38.12
C TYR A 573 -0.33 6.06 -36.70
N THR A 574 -1.22 6.03 -35.71
CA THR A 574 -0.84 6.17 -34.29
C THR A 574 -1.05 4.86 -33.54
N LEU A 575 -0.04 4.42 -32.77
CA LEU A 575 -0.18 3.27 -31.87
C LEU A 575 -1.28 3.54 -30.83
N HIS A 576 -2.32 2.71 -30.85
CA HIS A 576 -3.44 2.83 -29.90
C HIS A 576 -3.31 1.85 -28.75
N GLY A 577 -2.99 0.59 -29.02
CA GLY A 577 -2.83 -0.37 -27.95
C GLY A 577 -2.60 -1.81 -28.36
N LEU A 578 -2.23 -2.59 -27.35
CA LEU A 578 -1.92 -4.00 -27.41
C LEU A 578 -2.97 -4.74 -26.58
N TYR A 579 -3.47 -5.87 -27.08
CA TYR A 579 -4.44 -6.72 -26.39
C TYR A 579 -3.78 -8.04 -26.02
N LEU A 580 -3.72 -8.35 -24.73
CA LEU A 580 -3.16 -9.60 -24.22
C LEU A 580 -4.23 -10.70 -24.25
N ILE A 581 -3.96 -11.78 -24.98
CA ILE A 581 -4.91 -12.87 -25.21
C ILE A 581 -4.23 -14.21 -24.87
N PRO A 582 -4.46 -14.77 -23.68
CA PRO A 582 -3.95 -16.09 -23.34
C PRO A 582 -4.63 -17.17 -24.18
N LEU A 583 -3.88 -18.20 -24.58
CA LEU A 583 -4.35 -19.25 -25.50
C LEU A 583 -5.64 -19.91 -25.02
N ARG A 584 -5.75 -20.20 -23.72
CA ARG A 584 -6.94 -20.80 -23.10
C ARG A 584 -8.21 -19.97 -23.23
N MET A 585 -8.10 -18.64 -23.34
CA MET A 585 -9.26 -17.76 -23.56
C MET A 585 -9.88 -18.02 -24.93
N CYS A 586 -9.03 -18.30 -25.92
CA CYS A 586 -9.47 -18.51 -27.28
C CYS A 586 -10.19 -19.86 -27.48
N GLU A 587 -9.86 -20.90 -26.69
CA GLU A 587 -10.57 -22.20 -26.73
C GLU A 587 -12.04 -22.09 -26.34
N ASN A 588 -12.37 -21.04 -25.57
CA ASN A 588 -13.67 -20.89 -24.91
C ASN A 588 -14.47 -19.67 -25.42
N ASN A 589 -13.96 -18.89 -26.39
CA ASN A 589 -14.57 -17.64 -26.83
C ASN A 589 -14.81 -17.57 -28.36
N PRO A 590 -16.07 -17.57 -28.81
CA PRO A 590 -16.42 -17.48 -30.24
C PRO A 590 -15.92 -16.22 -30.96
N GLN A 591 -15.64 -15.13 -30.24
CA GLN A 591 -15.22 -13.85 -30.84
C GLN A 591 -13.77 -13.86 -31.35
N VAL A 592 -12.94 -14.77 -30.83
CA VAL A 592 -11.53 -14.93 -31.21
C VAL A 592 -11.29 -16.13 -32.13
N GLU A 593 -12.30 -16.97 -32.38
CA GLU A 593 -12.25 -18.09 -33.33
C GLU A 593 -11.81 -17.66 -34.74
N LYS A 594 -12.13 -16.43 -35.16
CA LYS A 594 -11.70 -15.88 -36.46
C LYS A 594 -10.17 -15.76 -36.62
N PHE A 595 -9.42 -15.80 -35.52
CA PHE A 595 -7.97 -15.78 -35.54
C PHE A 595 -7.38 -17.20 -35.47
N LYS A 596 -8.16 -18.23 -35.85
CA LYS A 596 -7.83 -19.62 -35.53
C LYS A 596 -6.43 -20.05 -35.96
N GLU A 597 -6.08 -19.63 -37.16
CA GLU A 597 -4.82 -19.98 -37.81
C GLU A 597 -3.61 -19.26 -37.20
N ILE A 598 -3.81 -18.21 -36.40
CA ILE A 598 -2.74 -17.41 -35.79
C ILE A 598 -2.34 -17.99 -34.44
N TRP A 599 -3.28 -18.12 -33.50
CA TRP A 599 -3.01 -18.68 -32.17
C TRP A 599 -2.67 -20.18 -32.18
N LEU A 600 -3.08 -20.97 -33.19
CA LEU A 600 -2.61 -22.36 -33.35
C LEU A 600 -1.10 -22.48 -33.63
N LYS A 601 -0.42 -21.38 -33.96
CA LYS A 601 1.04 -21.36 -34.14
C LYS A 601 1.79 -21.17 -32.82
N VAL A 602 1.09 -20.88 -31.72
CA VAL A 602 1.70 -20.74 -30.39
C VAL A 602 2.17 -22.13 -29.94
N ASP A 603 3.48 -22.28 -29.81
CA ASP A 603 4.14 -23.52 -29.41
C ASP A 603 5.38 -23.21 -28.55
N LEU A 604 6.13 -24.25 -28.14
CA LEU A 604 7.33 -24.06 -27.31
C LEU A 604 8.40 -23.20 -27.99
N ASN A 605 8.48 -23.21 -29.32
CA ASN A 605 9.41 -22.38 -30.07
C ASN A 605 8.90 -20.93 -30.20
N ASN A 606 7.58 -20.74 -30.23
CA ASN A 606 6.90 -19.46 -30.39
C ASN A 606 5.82 -19.27 -29.31
N PRO A 607 6.21 -19.08 -28.03
CA PRO A 607 5.24 -19.00 -26.92
C PRO A 607 4.47 -17.68 -26.90
N ILE A 608 4.91 -16.68 -27.68
CA ILE A 608 4.16 -15.46 -28.00
C ILE A 608 4.12 -15.29 -29.50
N ILE A 609 2.93 -14.96 -30.01
CA ILE A 609 2.70 -14.53 -31.38
C ILE A 609 1.96 -13.20 -31.36
N VAL A 610 2.49 -12.24 -32.13
CA VAL A 610 1.90 -10.91 -32.24
C VAL A 610 1.35 -10.72 -33.65
N THR A 611 0.13 -10.19 -33.75
CA THR A 611 -0.44 -9.78 -35.02
C THR A 611 -0.92 -8.34 -34.92
N SER A 612 -0.56 -7.52 -35.90
CA SER A 612 -0.89 -6.10 -35.91
C SER A 612 -1.80 -5.76 -37.09
N PHE A 613 -2.75 -4.86 -36.87
CA PHE A 613 -3.62 -4.34 -37.93
C PHE A 613 -4.00 -2.89 -37.64
N VAL A 614 -4.45 -2.18 -38.68
CA VAL A 614 -4.91 -0.80 -38.58
C VAL A 614 -6.42 -0.79 -38.69
N ASN A 615 -7.08 -0.11 -37.76
CA ASN A 615 -8.53 0.03 -37.79
C ASN A 615 -8.96 1.17 -38.75
N ALA A 616 -10.27 1.38 -38.87
CA ALA A 616 -10.83 2.43 -39.73
C ALA A 616 -10.39 3.87 -39.34
N ASP A 617 -9.97 4.08 -38.08
CA ASP A 617 -9.53 5.37 -37.55
C ASP A 617 -8.01 5.58 -37.66
N LEU A 618 -7.31 4.78 -38.49
CA LEU A 618 -5.85 4.84 -38.65
C LEU A 618 -5.07 4.57 -37.34
N LYS A 619 -5.69 3.79 -36.44
CA LYS A 619 -5.06 3.35 -35.19
C LYS A 619 -4.46 1.96 -35.36
N LEU A 620 -3.19 1.82 -35.00
CA LEU A 620 -2.50 0.54 -34.94
C LEU A 620 -2.91 -0.20 -33.65
N ILE A 621 -3.44 -1.41 -33.84
CA ILE A 621 -3.83 -2.34 -32.79
C ILE A 621 -3.01 -3.61 -32.96
N SER A 622 -2.49 -4.15 -31.86
CA SER A 622 -1.81 -5.44 -31.88
C SER A 622 -2.46 -6.44 -30.92
N LEU A 623 -2.65 -7.67 -31.38
CA LEU A 623 -3.11 -8.79 -30.58
C LEU A 623 -1.91 -9.65 -30.23
N ILE A 624 -1.74 -9.95 -28.94
CA ILE A 624 -0.66 -10.77 -28.42
C ILE A 624 -1.27 -12.07 -27.92
N PHE A 625 -1.08 -13.13 -28.70
CA PHE A 625 -1.43 -14.49 -28.29
C PHE A 625 -0.27 -15.09 -27.53
N TYR A 626 -0.53 -15.63 -26.34
CA TYR A 626 0.52 -16.19 -25.50
C TYR A 626 0.04 -17.40 -24.70
N ASP A 627 0.98 -18.27 -24.32
CA ASP A 627 0.75 -19.33 -23.34
C ASP A 627 1.77 -19.21 -22.21
N PHE A 628 1.27 -19.09 -20.97
CA PHE A 628 2.13 -18.90 -19.79
C PHE A 628 3.09 -20.08 -19.60
N LYS A 629 2.60 -21.32 -19.73
CA LYS A 629 3.41 -22.52 -19.47
C LYS A 629 4.51 -22.68 -20.51
N LEU A 630 4.18 -22.51 -21.79
CA LEU A 630 5.17 -22.57 -22.87
C LEU A 630 6.19 -21.42 -22.76
N TRP A 631 5.76 -20.25 -22.30
CA TRP A 631 6.65 -19.12 -22.03
C TRP A 631 7.64 -19.43 -20.91
N CYS A 632 7.15 -19.93 -19.77
CA CYS A 632 8.00 -20.38 -18.66
C CYS A 632 8.99 -21.44 -19.13
N GLU A 633 8.52 -22.46 -19.86
CA GLU A 633 9.36 -23.57 -20.33
C GLU A 633 10.47 -23.10 -21.28
N LYS A 634 10.17 -22.22 -22.25
CA LYS A 634 11.15 -21.69 -23.19
C LYS A 634 12.24 -20.86 -22.50
N PHE A 635 11.86 -20.04 -21.52
CA PHE A 635 12.74 -19.05 -20.90
C PHE A 635 13.23 -19.44 -19.49
N ASN A 636 12.97 -20.66 -19.03
CA ASN A 636 13.29 -21.14 -17.68
C ASN A 636 14.77 -20.98 -17.30
N ASN A 637 15.67 -20.96 -18.29
CA ASN A 637 17.12 -20.82 -18.09
C ASN A 637 17.72 -19.53 -18.66
N SER A 638 16.89 -18.57 -19.12
CA SER A 638 17.42 -17.33 -19.67
C SER A 638 17.94 -16.43 -18.56
N GLN A 639 19.24 -16.17 -18.59
CA GLN A 639 19.92 -15.27 -17.65
C GLN A 639 20.03 -13.84 -18.19
N LYS A 640 19.59 -13.58 -19.43
CA LYS A 640 19.63 -12.28 -20.11
C LYS A 640 18.20 -11.82 -20.42
N ASN A 641 18.05 -10.62 -20.97
CA ASN A 641 16.75 -10.09 -21.44
C ASN A 641 16.27 -10.72 -22.75
N ASP A 642 16.49 -12.03 -22.93
CA ASP A 642 16.14 -12.71 -24.17
C ASP A 642 14.62 -12.82 -24.32
N ASN A 643 13.89 -12.93 -23.20
CA ASN A 643 12.44 -13.03 -23.16
C ASN A 643 11.75 -11.71 -23.58
N CYS A 644 12.11 -10.56 -23.01
CA CYS A 644 11.49 -9.29 -23.40
C CYS A 644 11.99 -8.87 -24.79
N ARG A 645 13.27 -9.09 -25.12
CA ARG A 645 13.77 -8.89 -26.49
C ARG A 645 12.98 -9.74 -27.48
N TYR A 646 12.69 -11.00 -27.16
CA TYR A 646 11.86 -11.86 -27.99
C TYR A 646 10.43 -11.32 -28.12
N ALA A 647 9.78 -10.94 -27.02
CA ALA A 647 8.42 -10.37 -27.04
C ALA A 647 8.35 -9.12 -27.92
N ILE A 648 9.28 -8.18 -27.72
CA ILE A 648 9.33 -6.95 -28.50
C ILE A 648 9.73 -7.23 -29.94
N ALA A 649 10.64 -8.19 -30.21
CA ALA A 649 10.97 -8.62 -31.57
C ALA A 649 9.72 -9.05 -32.34
N GLN A 650 8.88 -9.89 -31.72
CA GLN A 650 7.62 -10.35 -32.33
C GLN A 650 6.67 -9.18 -32.62
N PHE A 651 6.59 -8.20 -31.73
CA PHE A 651 5.78 -6.98 -31.96
C PHE A 651 6.35 -6.08 -33.06
N ILE A 652 7.67 -5.89 -33.14
CA ILE A 652 8.29 -5.10 -34.22
C ILE A 652 8.12 -5.82 -35.56
N ILE A 653 8.32 -7.14 -35.60
CA ILE A 653 8.08 -7.97 -36.79
C ILE A 653 6.64 -7.83 -37.27
N SER A 654 5.64 -7.87 -36.37
CA SER A 654 4.24 -7.77 -36.78
C SER A 654 3.90 -6.41 -37.40
N ILE A 655 4.57 -5.33 -36.97
CA ILE A 655 4.46 -4.00 -37.59
C ILE A 655 5.11 -3.98 -38.99
N ILE A 656 6.30 -4.58 -39.12
CA ILE A 656 6.99 -4.69 -40.42
C ILE A 656 6.15 -5.53 -41.39
N ASP A 657 5.60 -6.67 -40.96
CA ASP A 657 4.76 -7.54 -41.77
C ASP A 657 3.52 -6.85 -42.31
N LEU A 658 2.88 -6.01 -41.49
CA LEU A 658 1.71 -5.24 -41.88
C LEU A 658 2.00 -4.29 -43.05
N ASN A 659 3.20 -3.71 -43.12
CA ASN A 659 3.56 -2.68 -44.10
C ASN A 659 4.40 -3.21 -45.26
N GLU A 660 5.18 -4.27 -45.04
CA GLU A 660 6.16 -4.82 -45.98
C GLU A 660 5.88 -6.31 -46.29
N ALA A 661 4.60 -6.68 -46.38
CA ALA A 661 4.15 -8.07 -46.59
C ALA A 661 4.85 -8.80 -47.76
N LYS A 662 5.32 -8.07 -48.78
CA LYS A 662 5.99 -8.61 -49.99
C LYS A 662 7.50 -8.81 -49.86
N GLN A 663 8.15 -8.31 -48.81
CA GLN A 663 9.59 -8.53 -48.56
C GLN A 663 9.85 -9.97 -48.09
N SER A 664 11.07 -10.45 -48.32
CA SER A 664 11.47 -11.78 -47.84
C SER A 664 11.56 -11.80 -46.30
N GLU A 665 11.29 -12.95 -45.67
CA GLU A 665 11.42 -13.08 -44.20
C GLU A 665 12.80 -12.65 -43.69
N LYS A 666 13.86 -12.97 -44.45
CA LYS A 666 15.23 -12.63 -44.09
C LYS A 666 15.44 -11.12 -43.96
N GLU A 667 14.93 -10.33 -44.92
CA GLU A 667 15.05 -8.86 -44.89
C GLU A 667 14.29 -8.23 -43.71
N LYS A 668 13.15 -8.83 -43.33
CA LYS A 668 12.35 -8.38 -42.20
C LYS A 668 13.04 -8.66 -40.87
N VAL A 669 13.61 -9.85 -40.72
CA VAL A 669 14.41 -10.24 -39.54
C VAL A 669 15.65 -9.34 -39.40
N ASP A 670 16.37 -9.06 -40.49
CA ASP A 670 17.55 -8.18 -40.47
C ASP A 670 17.20 -6.75 -40.01
N LYS A 671 16.04 -6.22 -40.41
CA LYS A 671 15.55 -4.91 -39.95
C LYS A 671 15.18 -4.91 -38.47
N MET A 672 14.48 -5.95 -38.00
CA MET A 672 14.14 -6.12 -36.59
C MET A 672 15.40 -6.21 -35.73
N GLU A 673 16.37 -7.05 -36.11
CA GLU A 673 17.63 -7.22 -35.38
C GLU A 673 18.43 -5.91 -35.32
N LYS A 674 18.45 -5.15 -36.42
CA LYS A 674 19.06 -3.82 -36.46
C LYS A 674 18.37 -2.87 -35.47
N PHE A 675 17.04 -2.88 -35.40
CA PHE A 675 16.28 -2.06 -34.45
C PHE A 675 16.61 -2.46 -33.00
N LEU A 676 16.57 -3.75 -32.68
CA LEU A 676 16.89 -4.24 -31.34
C LEU A 676 18.32 -3.86 -30.94
N ARG A 677 19.32 -4.07 -31.80
CA ARG A 677 20.72 -3.74 -31.49
C ARG A 677 20.95 -2.25 -31.21
N LEU A 678 20.16 -1.36 -31.83
CA LEU A 678 20.29 0.09 -31.64
C LEU A 678 19.61 0.60 -30.37
N HIS A 679 18.57 -0.10 -29.90
CA HIS A 679 17.67 0.41 -28.85
C HIS A 679 17.56 -0.49 -27.61
N PHE A 680 18.13 -1.71 -27.64
CA PHE A 680 18.20 -2.64 -26.51
C PHE A 680 19.67 -2.94 -26.19
N LYS A 681 20.06 -2.77 -24.91
CA LYS A 681 21.39 -3.17 -24.44
C LYS A 681 21.37 -4.65 -24.04
N GLU A 682 22.41 -5.38 -24.43
CA GLU A 682 22.55 -6.81 -24.08
C GLU A 682 22.74 -7.07 -22.58
N SER A 683 23.14 -6.04 -21.82
CA SER A 683 23.37 -6.10 -20.38
C SER A 683 22.17 -5.68 -19.53
N GLU A 684 21.10 -5.13 -20.11
CA GLU A 684 19.87 -4.84 -19.38
C GLU A 684 19.15 -6.17 -19.12
N LYS A 685 19.03 -6.63 -17.87
CA LYS A 685 18.18 -7.77 -17.47
C LYS A 685 16.85 -7.26 -16.94
N ASP A 686 15.71 -7.83 -17.35
CA ASP A 686 14.41 -7.45 -16.78
C ASP A 686 13.28 -8.48 -17.01
N TYR A 687 12.14 -8.28 -16.33
CA TYR A 687 10.92 -9.11 -16.26
C TYR A 687 11.14 -10.62 -16.37
N ILE A 688 11.60 -11.24 -15.28
CA ILE A 688 11.94 -12.66 -15.25
C ILE A 688 10.69 -13.54 -15.09
N VAL A 689 10.71 -14.70 -15.74
CA VAL A 689 9.63 -15.71 -15.71
C VAL A 689 10.10 -17.03 -15.08
N LEU A 690 11.12 -16.96 -14.22
CA LEU A 690 11.40 -18.04 -13.29
C LEU A 690 10.21 -18.12 -12.34
N GLU A 691 9.44 -19.22 -12.42
CA GLU A 691 8.71 -19.68 -11.26
C GLU A 691 9.76 -19.87 -10.17
N THR A 692 9.89 -18.91 -9.27
CA THR A 692 10.68 -19.15 -8.06
C THR A 692 9.93 -20.23 -7.29
N PRO A 693 10.46 -21.45 -7.18
CA PRO A 693 9.77 -22.46 -6.40
C PRO A 693 9.70 -21.95 -4.96
N THR A 694 8.50 -21.91 -4.38
CA THR A 694 8.38 -21.89 -2.93
C THR A 694 8.57 -23.31 -2.43
N TRP A 695 9.16 -23.48 -1.24
CA TRP A 695 9.32 -24.81 -0.63
C TRP A 695 7.97 -25.45 -0.37
N ASN A 696 6.96 -24.62 -0.12
CA ASN A 696 5.58 -25.03 -0.06
C ASN A 696 4.94 -25.04 -1.46
N PRO A 697 4.65 -26.21 -2.07
CA PRO A 697 4.01 -26.29 -3.39
C PRO A 697 2.55 -25.82 -3.36
N GLN A 698 1.94 -25.71 -2.18
CA GLN A 698 0.55 -25.31 -1.98
C GLN A 698 0.41 -23.86 -1.49
N ILE A 699 1.49 -23.07 -1.48
CA ILE A 699 1.50 -21.70 -0.94
C ILE A 699 0.43 -20.80 -1.60
N ILE A 700 0.11 -21.06 -2.86
CA ILE A 700 -0.89 -20.30 -3.64
C ILE A 700 -2.31 -20.39 -3.08
N LEU A 701 -2.58 -21.41 -2.27
CA LEU A 701 -3.87 -21.68 -1.65
C LEU A 701 -4.00 -21.04 -0.25
N TYR A 702 -2.93 -20.45 0.29
CA TYR A 702 -2.97 -19.76 1.58
C TYR A 702 -3.75 -18.43 1.47
N PRO A 703 -4.48 -18.03 2.53
CA PRO A 703 -5.12 -16.72 2.56
C PRO A 703 -4.05 -15.62 2.55
N ALA A 704 -4.35 -14.50 1.90
CA ALA A 704 -3.43 -13.36 1.85
C ALA A 704 -3.11 -12.84 3.26
N CYS A 705 -1.87 -12.40 3.49
CA CYS A 705 -1.45 -11.80 4.77
C CYS A 705 -2.38 -10.64 5.15
N GLN A 706 -2.78 -10.57 6.42
CA GLN A 706 -3.53 -9.44 6.91
C GLN A 706 -2.59 -8.24 7.01
N LYS A 707 -2.85 -7.20 6.22
CA LYS A 707 -2.18 -5.91 6.43
C LYS A 707 -2.65 -5.32 7.75
N VAL A 708 -1.70 -4.95 8.61
CA VAL A 708 -1.98 -4.14 9.79
C VAL A 708 -2.45 -2.78 9.30
N HIS A 709 -3.69 -2.42 9.63
CA HIS A 709 -4.23 -1.13 9.22
C HIS A 709 -3.61 -0.01 10.05
N GLN A 710 -3.46 1.17 9.46
CA GLN A 710 -2.93 2.32 10.17
C GLN A 710 -3.80 2.68 11.38
N GLY A 711 -5.13 2.58 11.25
CA GLY A 711 -6.06 2.74 12.38
C GLY A 711 -5.83 1.75 13.53
N ASP A 712 -5.35 0.52 13.27
CA ASP A 712 -5.02 -0.42 14.36
C ASP A 712 -3.82 0.07 15.16
N GLN A 713 -2.80 0.61 14.48
CA GLN A 713 -1.60 1.15 15.12
C GLN A 713 -1.95 2.39 15.94
N GLU A 714 -2.75 3.29 15.37
CA GLU A 714 -3.20 4.51 16.03
C GLU A 714 -4.08 4.20 17.25
N MET A 715 -4.92 3.16 17.18
CA MET A 715 -5.71 2.70 18.32
C MET A 715 -4.83 2.19 19.47
N VAL A 716 -3.72 1.50 19.17
CA VAL A 716 -2.75 1.08 20.20
C VAL A 716 -2.08 2.31 20.83
N ILE A 717 -1.65 3.29 20.01
CA ILE A 717 -1.04 4.54 20.49
C ILE A 717 -2.01 5.28 21.44
N LYS A 718 -3.28 5.45 21.05
CA LYS A 718 -4.30 6.11 21.90
C LYS A 718 -4.53 5.41 23.23
N GLN A 719 -4.46 4.09 23.26
CA GLN A 719 -4.56 3.36 24.52
C GLN A 719 -3.38 3.65 25.45
N VAL A 720 -2.18 3.89 24.90
CA VAL A 720 -1.02 4.33 25.67
C VAL A 720 -1.18 5.77 26.13
N GLU A 721 -1.65 6.67 25.27
CA GLU A 721 -1.96 8.06 25.63
C GLU A 721 -3.01 8.12 26.76
N GLU A 722 -4.04 7.29 26.67
CA GLU A 722 -5.07 7.14 27.69
C GLU A 722 -4.50 6.61 29.01
N TYR A 723 -3.62 5.61 28.92
CA TYR A 723 -2.92 5.08 30.08
C TYR A 723 -2.10 6.18 30.77
N PHE A 724 -1.35 6.99 30.02
CA PHE A 724 -0.60 8.12 30.60
C PHE A 724 -1.52 9.17 31.23
N ARG A 725 -2.66 9.47 30.61
CA ARG A 725 -3.66 10.41 31.12
C ARG A 725 -4.26 9.93 32.45
N VAL A 726 -4.71 8.68 32.51
CA VAL A 726 -5.31 8.08 33.71
C VAL A 726 -4.31 8.00 34.86
N ASN A 727 -3.04 7.69 34.56
CA ASN A 727 -1.97 7.61 35.56
C ASN A 727 -1.28 8.96 35.83
N GLN A 728 -1.74 10.06 35.22
CA GLN A 728 -1.22 11.42 35.41
C GLN A 728 0.31 11.54 35.21
N ILE A 729 0.83 10.86 34.20
CA ILE A 729 2.26 10.89 33.86
C ILE A 729 2.66 12.32 33.43
N GLU A 730 3.76 12.84 33.97
CA GLU A 730 4.18 14.22 33.72
C GLU A 730 4.49 14.52 32.23
N LYS A 731 4.09 15.70 31.78
CA LYS A 731 4.29 16.15 30.39
C LYS A 731 5.65 16.80 30.24
N ARG A 732 6.67 16.00 29.98
CA ARG A 732 8.05 16.48 29.78
C ARG A 732 8.86 15.51 28.94
N THR A 733 10.09 15.90 28.64
CA THR A 733 11.13 14.99 28.20
C THR A 733 11.72 14.30 29.42
N TYR A 734 11.82 12.97 29.36
CA TYR A 734 12.32 12.12 30.42
C TYR A 734 13.80 11.81 30.22
N THR A 735 14.54 11.58 31.32
CA THR A 735 15.93 11.11 31.24
C THR A 735 15.98 9.67 30.69
N PRO A 736 17.15 9.14 30.29
CA PRO A 736 17.29 7.74 29.89
C PRO A 736 16.78 6.76 30.96
N GLU A 737 17.07 6.98 32.24
CA GLU A 737 16.59 6.13 33.35
C GLU A 737 15.07 6.17 33.48
N GLU A 738 14.48 7.36 33.49
CA GLU A 738 13.02 7.50 33.60
C GLU A 738 12.30 6.95 32.37
N SER A 739 12.91 7.08 31.19
CA SER A 739 12.38 6.53 29.94
C SER A 739 12.35 4.99 29.98
N LYS A 740 13.34 4.34 30.62
CA LYS A 740 13.34 2.88 30.80
C LYS A 740 12.13 2.42 31.62
N ASP A 741 11.83 3.11 32.70
CA ASP A 741 10.70 2.78 33.58
C ASP A 741 9.36 2.92 32.84
N ILE A 742 9.18 4.04 32.13
CA ILE A 742 7.97 4.26 31.31
C ILE A 742 7.83 3.19 30.22
N TYR A 743 8.91 2.83 29.51
CA TYR A 743 8.85 1.75 28.52
C TYR A 743 8.37 0.42 29.13
N ASN A 744 8.85 0.07 30.32
CA ASN A 744 8.44 -1.13 31.02
C ASN A 744 6.94 -1.05 31.40
N GLU A 745 6.50 0.06 32.00
CA GLU A 745 5.08 0.28 32.35
C GLU A 745 4.14 0.14 31.16
N VAL A 746 4.47 0.80 30.04
CA VAL A 746 3.70 0.70 28.78
C VAL A 746 3.69 -0.72 28.26
N TYR A 747 4.83 -1.41 28.29
CA TYR A 747 4.91 -2.81 27.87
C TYR A 747 3.98 -3.70 28.69
N HIS A 748 4.02 -3.58 30.03
CA HIS A 748 3.15 -4.33 30.93
C HIS A 748 1.66 -4.08 30.65
N PHE A 749 1.28 -2.82 30.49
CA PHE A 749 -0.09 -2.43 30.16
C PHE A 749 -0.58 -3.06 28.85
N LEU A 750 0.21 -2.93 27.78
CA LEU A 750 -0.14 -3.47 26.47
C LEU A 750 -0.12 -5.01 26.45
N TYR A 751 0.83 -5.63 27.17
CA TYR A 751 0.95 -7.09 27.24
C TYR A 751 -0.25 -7.72 27.96
N ASN A 752 -0.79 -7.07 28.98
CA ASN A 752 -2.02 -7.50 29.65
C ASN A 752 -3.24 -7.41 28.73
N LYS A 753 -3.41 -6.30 28.00
CA LYS A 753 -4.46 -6.19 26.97
C LYS A 753 -4.32 -7.25 25.89
N PHE A 754 -3.09 -7.51 25.47
CA PHE A 754 -2.78 -8.53 24.47
C PHE A 754 -3.11 -9.94 24.96
N ARG A 755 -2.83 -10.24 26.24
CA ARG A 755 -3.24 -11.49 26.90
C ARG A 755 -4.75 -11.65 26.90
N GLU A 756 -5.49 -10.67 27.40
CA GLU A 756 -6.96 -10.72 27.49
C GLU A 756 -7.60 -11.02 26.12
N LYS A 757 -7.13 -10.33 25.07
CA LYS A 757 -7.64 -10.53 23.71
C LYS A 757 -7.25 -11.90 23.15
N THR A 758 -5.99 -12.31 23.29
CA THR A 758 -5.52 -13.61 22.79
C THR A 758 -6.25 -14.79 23.46
N SER A 759 -6.34 -14.80 24.79
CA SER A 759 -6.95 -15.90 25.56
C SER A 759 -8.46 -16.07 25.32
N SER A 760 -9.14 -15.08 24.74
CA SER A 760 -10.57 -15.17 24.40
C SER A 760 -10.88 -15.96 23.11
N ASN A 761 -9.83 -16.32 22.34
CA ASN A 761 -9.97 -17.00 21.05
C ASN A 761 -9.70 -18.51 21.14
N ASP A 762 -10.23 -19.23 20.15
CA ASP A 762 -10.00 -20.67 19.95
C ASP A 762 -8.75 -20.99 19.11
N LEU A 763 -8.55 -22.27 18.77
CA LEU A 763 -7.44 -22.78 17.96
C LEU A 763 -7.32 -22.09 16.58
N SER A 764 -8.38 -21.47 16.07
CA SER A 764 -8.35 -20.74 14.80
C SER A 764 -7.35 -19.58 14.82
N LEU A 765 -7.09 -18.96 15.99
CA LEU A 765 -6.09 -17.89 16.11
C LEU A 765 -4.67 -18.39 15.85
N LEU A 766 -4.29 -19.51 16.47
CA LEU A 766 -2.97 -20.12 16.26
C LEU A 766 -2.78 -20.55 14.81
N LEU A 767 -3.78 -21.23 14.25
CA LEU A 767 -3.75 -21.74 12.88
C LEU A 767 -3.65 -20.60 11.87
N ARG A 768 -4.42 -19.52 12.06
CA ARG A 768 -4.35 -18.33 11.23
C ARG A 768 -2.98 -17.66 11.32
N ALA A 769 -2.46 -17.45 12.53
CA ALA A 769 -1.17 -16.80 12.73
C ALA A 769 -0.01 -17.58 12.10
N TYR A 770 0.01 -18.90 12.26
CA TYR A 770 1.06 -19.73 11.67
C TYR A 770 0.93 -19.77 10.13
N ALA A 771 -0.28 -19.88 9.59
CA ALA A 771 -0.49 -19.85 8.13
C ALA A 771 -0.01 -18.52 7.52
N GLU A 772 -0.24 -17.41 8.23
CA GLU A 772 0.27 -16.11 7.81
C GLU A 772 1.80 -16.02 7.90
N LEU A 773 2.43 -16.57 8.94
CA LEU A 773 3.89 -16.62 9.05
C LEU A 773 4.52 -17.38 7.87
N GLU A 774 3.94 -18.51 7.50
CA GLU A 774 4.37 -19.32 6.36
C GLU A 774 4.37 -18.49 5.06
N LEU A 775 3.28 -17.76 4.80
CA LEU A 775 3.16 -16.90 3.63
C LEU A 775 4.15 -15.72 3.68
N ILE A 776 4.44 -15.17 4.86
CA ILE A 776 5.42 -14.10 5.04
C ILE A 776 6.84 -14.60 4.70
N GLU A 777 7.21 -15.81 5.11
CA GLU A 777 8.52 -16.39 4.80
C GLU A 777 8.65 -16.75 3.31
N ALA A 778 7.59 -17.28 2.69
CA ALA A 778 7.56 -17.47 1.23
C ALA A 778 7.76 -16.14 0.48
N ARG A 779 7.08 -15.06 0.91
CA ARG A 779 7.28 -13.71 0.35
C ARG A 779 8.72 -13.22 0.51
N ARG A 780 9.37 -13.51 1.65
CA ARG A 780 10.78 -13.17 1.87
C ARG A 780 11.67 -13.88 0.87
N TYR A 781 11.49 -15.19 0.71
CA TYR A 781 12.26 -15.98 -0.23
C TYR A 781 12.10 -15.47 -1.65
N HIS A 782 10.87 -15.23 -2.09
CA HIS A 782 10.56 -14.68 -3.41
C HIS A 782 11.24 -13.32 -3.63
N LEU A 783 11.15 -12.39 -2.68
CA LEU A 783 11.79 -11.08 -2.78
C LEU A 783 13.32 -11.19 -2.90
N LEU A 784 13.93 -12.10 -2.14
CA LEU A 784 15.38 -12.33 -2.20
C LEU A 784 15.79 -12.93 -3.54
N MET A 785 15.04 -13.90 -4.06
CA MET A 785 15.28 -14.49 -5.38
C MET A 785 15.13 -13.46 -6.49
N GLU A 786 14.04 -12.68 -6.48
CA GLU A 786 13.79 -11.58 -7.42
C GLU A 786 14.94 -10.57 -7.40
N THR A 787 15.40 -10.19 -6.21
CA THR A 787 16.54 -9.26 -6.05
C THR A 787 17.81 -9.87 -6.61
N GLY A 788 18.06 -11.15 -6.38
CA GLY A 788 19.24 -11.86 -6.88
C GLY A 788 19.27 -11.80 -8.40
N MET A 789 18.13 -12.05 -9.03
CA MET A 789 18.00 -12.04 -10.49
C MET A 789 18.19 -10.65 -11.09
N LYS A 790 17.83 -9.59 -10.35
CA LYS A 790 17.95 -8.19 -10.79
C LYS A 790 19.31 -7.56 -10.53
N SER A 791 20.16 -8.20 -9.73
CA SER A 791 21.27 -7.49 -9.09
C SER A 791 22.53 -7.27 -9.92
N ASP A 792 22.62 -7.69 -11.19
CA ASP A 792 23.83 -7.46 -11.99
C ASP A 792 23.97 -5.98 -12.42
N GLU A 793 25.03 -5.34 -11.89
CA GLU A 793 25.65 -4.03 -12.18
C GLU A 793 24.82 -2.73 -12.22
N LEU A 794 23.49 -2.73 -12.41
CA LEU A 794 22.68 -1.50 -12.44
C LEU A 794 21.30 -1.73 -11.81
N LEU A 795 21.24 -1.93 -10.49
CA LEU A 795 19.96 -1.88 -9.78
C LEU A 795 19.43 -0.44 -9.84
N ASP A 796 18.27 -0.28 -10.48
CA ASP A 796 17.51 0.98 -10.47
C ASP A 796 17.33 1.45 -9.02
N SER A 797 17.55 2.75 -8.77
CA SER A 797 17.29 3.39 -7.48
C SER A 797 15.86 3.14 -6.99
N ASP A 798 14.91 3.05 -7.92
CA ASP A 798 13.52 2.73 -7.61
C ASP A 798 13.35 1.32 -7.05
N TYR A 799 14.02 0.34 -7.67
CA TYR A 799 13.97 -1.03 -7.18
C TYR A 799 14.68 -1.19 -5.83
N LEU A 800 15.81 -0.52 -5.62
CA LEU A 800 16.50 -0.53 -4.32
C LEU A 800 15.61 0.02 -3.21
N ARG A 801 14.90 1.12 -3.48
CA ARG A 801 13.92 1.71 -2.56
C ARG A 801 12.76 0.76 -2.29
N TYR A 802 12.23 0.11 -3.33
CA TYR A 802 11.20 -0.93 -3.21
C TYR A 802 11.67 -2.12 -2.36
N PHE A 803 12.83 -2.72 -2.68
CA PHE A 803 13.41 -3.85 -1.96
C PHE A 803 13.63 -3.53 -0.47
N ARG A 804 14.20 -2.36 -0.15
CA ARG A 804 14.41 -1.92 1.24
C ARG A 804 13.08 -1.81 1.99
N LYS A 805 12.07 -1.21 1.37
CA LYS A 805 10.74 -1.03 1.96
C LYS A 805 10.04 -2.37 2.20
N GLU A 806 9.95 -3.21 1.18
CA GLU A 806 9.27 -4.52 1.27
C GLU A 806 9.98 -5.46 2.24
N LEU A 807 11.32 -5.54 2.19
CA LEU A 807 12.06 -6.41 3.10
C LEU A 807 11.87 -5.96 4.56
N LYS A 808 11.84 -4.66 4.83
CA LYS A 808 11.55 -4.12 6.18
C LYS A 808 10.13 -4.49 6.63
N GLU A 809 9.13 -4.35 5.77
CA GLU A 809 7.74 -4.74 6.07
C GLU A 809 7.63 -6.24 6.37
N ILE A 810 8.24 -7.09 5.54
CA ILE A 810 8.30 -8.54 5.71
C ILE A 810 8.98 -8.91 7.03
N MET A 811 10.09 -8.26 7.37
CA MET A 811 10.81 -8.52 8.64
C MET A 811 9.97 -8.13 9.86
N ASN A 812 9.29 -6.99 9.83
CA ASN A 812 8.44 -6.54 10.91
C ASN A 812 7.25 -7.48 11.13
N LEU A 813 6.50 -7.80 10.07
CA LEU A 813 5.37 -8.73 10.12
C LEU A 813 5.80 -10.11 10.62
N SER A 814 6.92 -10.62 10.10
CA SER A 814 7.50 -11.89 10.51
C SER A 814 7.87 -11.91 12.01
N GLY A 815 8.44 -10.82 12.52
CA GLY A 815 8.77 -10.66 13.93
C GLY A 815 7.54 -10.60 14.84
N SER A 816 6.52 -9.82 14.47
CA SER A 816 5.27 -9.69 15.23
C SER A 816 4.43 -10.97 15.17
N THR A 817 4.35 -11.66 14.04
CA THR A 817 3.59 -12.92 13.95
C THR A 817 4.22 -14.02 14.79
N ARG A 818 5.56 -14.14 14.82
CA ARG A 818 6.25 -15.10 15.72
C ARG A 818 5.96 -14.78 17.17
N PHE A 819 6.07 -13.52 17.57
CA PHE A 819 5.81 -13.10 18.95
C PHE A 819 4.35 -13.35 19.36
N LEU A 820 3.39 -13.17 18.43
CA LEU A 820 1.99 -13.54 18.65
C LEU A 820 1.84 -15.05 18.89
N ILE A 821 2.44 -15.90 18.05
CA ILE A 821 2.39 -17.36 18.22
C ILE A 821 3.01 -17.77 19.56
N GLU A 822 4.19 -17.25 19.90
CA GLU A 822 4.89 -17.54 21.15
C GLU A 822 4.06 -17.08 22.36
N SER A 823 3.35 -15.96 22.24
CA SER A 823 2.44 -15.47 23.28
C SER A 823 1.16 -16.30 23.39
N ILE A 824 0.59 -16.81 22.29
CA ILE A 824 -0.52 -17.77 22.31
C ILE A 824 -0.13 -19.02 23.11
N LEU A 825 1.09 -19.54 22.90
CA LEU A 825 1.61 -20.68 23.63
C LEU A 825 1.80 -20.38 25.13
N ASN A 826 2.08 -19.13 25.50
CA ASN A 826 2.17 -18.72 26.90
C ASN A 826 0.79 -18.54 27.55
N PHE A 827 -0.11 -17.81 26.90
CA PHE A 827 -1.42 -17.45 27.47
C PHE A 827 -2.42 -18.61 27.46
N GLY A 828 -2.25 -19.56 26.54
CA GLY A 828 -3.25 -20.56 26.24
C GLY A 828 -4.41 -20.01 25.40
N LEU A 829 -5.28 -20.92 24.98
CA LEU A 829 -6.50 -20.65 24.22
C LEU A 829 -7.71 -21.18 24.98
N ALA A 830 -8.87 -20.56 24.78
CA ALA A 830 -10.15 -21.03 25.31
C ALA A 830 -10.99 -21.68 24.19
N ASP A 831 -12.03 -22.44 24.52
CA ASP A 831 -13.02 -22.91 23.53
C ASP A 831 -13.99 -21.77 23.13
N GLY A 832 -13.46 -20.55 22.96
CA GLY A 832 -14.17 -19.29 22.91
C GLY A 832 -14.56 -18.83 21.50
N LYS A 833 -14.22 -17.58 21.16
CA LYS A 833 -14.59 -16.92 19.91
C LYS A 833 -13.63 -17.31 18.78
N ARG A 834 -14.15 -17.58 17.57
CA ARG A 834 -13.34 -17.71 16.36
C ARG A 834 -12.75 -16.36 15.95
N ILE A 835 -11.46 -16.29 15.60
CA ILE A 835 -10.83 -15.01 15.23
C ILE A 835 -11.32 -14.52 13.84
N ASN A 836 -11.71 -13.25 13.76
CA ASN A 836 -12.01 -12.58 12.48
C ASN A 836 -10.85 -11.67 12.02
N ALA A 837 -10.92 -11.14 10.80
CA ALA A 837 -9.84 -10.37 10.22
C ALA A 837 -9.57 -9.01 10.89
N ILE A 838 -10.61 -8.38 11.43
CA ILE A 838 -10.51 -7.10 12.12
C ILE A 838 -9.80 -7.29 13.47
N ASP A 839 -10.27 -8.25 14.27
CA ASP A 839 -9.69 -8.59 15.57
C ASP A 839 -8.23 -9.08 15.40
N TYR A 840 -7.95 -9.85 14.36
CA TYR A 840 -6.59 -10.31 14.04
C TYR A 840 -5.66 -9.13 13.67
N GLY A 841 -6.12 -8.18 12.85
CA GLY A 841 -5.34 -6.99 12.51
C GLY A 841 -4.95 -6.15 13.73
N TYR A 842 -5.87 -6.02 14.69
CA TYR A 842 -5.58 -5.36 15.97
C TYR A 842 -4.60 -6.14 16.84
N LEU A 843 -4.74 -7.46 16.96
CA LEU A 843 -3.76 -8.31 17.67
C LEU A 843 -2.36 -8.20 17.04
N GLN A 844 -2.28 -8.13 15.73
CA GLN A 844 -1.02 -7.97 15.01
C GLN A 844 -0.41 -6.58 15.25
N ALA A 845 -1.22 -5.52 15.34
CA ALA A 845 -0.76 -4.18 15.73
C ALA A 845 -0.20 -4.16 17.17
N LEU A 846 -0.93 -4.74 18.14
CA LEU A 846 -0.47 -4.89 19.52
C LEU A 846 0.86 -5.65 19.58
N SER A 847 0.95 -6.79 18.90
CA SER A 847 2.17 -7.61 18.82
C SER A 847 3.34 -6.82 18.23
N SER A 848 3.12 -6.11 17.12
CA SER A 848 4.14 -5.27 16.50
C SER A 848 4.61 -4.15 17.44
N TYR A 849 3.70 -3.50 18.17
CA TYR A 849 4.05 -2.43 19.09
C TYR A 849 4.81 -2.95 20.31
N LEU A 850 4.42 -4.11 20.86
CA LEU A 850 5.14 -4.81 21.93
C LEU A 850 6.57 -5.17 21.49
N VAL A 851 6.73 -5.73 20.29
CA VAL A 851 8.04 -6.02 19.71
C VAL A 851 8.90 -4.75 19.64
N ILE A 852 8.36 -3.65 19.11
CA ILE A 852 9.08 -2.37 18.97
C ILE A 852 9.48 -1.81 20.34
N ILE A 853 8.56 -1.74 21.30
CA ILE A 853 8.85 -1.25 22.66
C ILE A 853 9.91 -2.12 23.33
N SER A 854 9.80 -3.45 23.22
CA SER A 854 10.76 -4.36 23.83
C SER A 854 12.17 -4.17 23.28
N GLN A 855 12.30 -3.92 21.98
CA GLN A 855 13.59 -3.66 21.33
C GLN A 855 14.16 -2.32 21.80
N LYS A 856 13.37 -1.25 21.79
CA LYS A 856 13.79 0.08 22.25
C LYS A 856 14.21 0.07 23.70
N SER A 857 13.40 -0.58 24.55
CA SER A 857 13.73 -0.82 25.95
C SER A 857 15.09 -1.52 26.08
N ASP A 858 15.34 -2.62 25.34
CA ASP A 858 16.61 -3.36 25.41
C ASP A 858 17.82 -2.53 24.93
N PHE A 859 17.66 -1.72 23.89
CA PHE A 859 18.71 -0.79 23.43
C PHE A 859 19.07 0.26 24.48
N THR A 860 18.06 0.84 25.13
CA THR A 860 18.25 1.83 26.21
C THR A 860 18.84 1.18 27.47
N HIS A 861 18.36 -0.02 27.86
CA HIS A 861 18.91 -0.78 29.00
C HIS A 861 20.38 -1.17 28.78
N SER A 862 20.76 -1.46 27.54
CA SER A 862 22.12 -1.85 27.18
C SER A 862 23.05 -0.66 26.92
N GLU A 863 22.58 0.59 26.98
CA GLU A 863 23.34 1.81 26.68
C GLU A 863 23.98 1.77 25.27
N VAL A 864 23.25 1.22 24.30
CA VAL A 864 23.67 1.18 22.89
C VAL A 864 23.03 2.31 22.09
N LEU A 865 21.79 2.67 22.43
CA LEU A 865 21.07 3.82 21.91
C LEU A 865 20.23 4.41 23.04
N ASP A 866 20.34 5.72 23.26
CA ASP A 866 19.51 6.43 24.21
C ASP A 866 18.22 6.88 23.52
N ASN A 867 17.14 6.11 23.75
CA ASN A 867 15.79 6.49 23.33
C ASN A 867 15.12 7.22 24.49
N LEU A 868 14.96 8.54 24.36
CA LEU A 868 14.26 9.37 25.31
C LEU A 868 12.77 9.41 24.98
N ILE A 869 11.94 9.39 26.01
CA ILE A 869 10.50 9.57 25.88
C ILE A 869 10.18 11.05 26.09
N GLN A 870 9.40 11.63 25.18
CA GLN A 870 8.77 12.93 25.34
C GLN A 870 7.26 12.76 25.37
N ILE A 871 6.63 13.18 26.47
CA ILE A 871 5.17 13.24 26.59
C ILE A 871 4.73 14.69 26.42
N LYS A 872 3.93 14.95 25.38
CA LYS A 872 3.45 16.29 25.02
C LYS A 872 2.17 16.68 25.76
N ASP A 873 1.70 17.90 25.54
CA ASP A 873 0.54 18.48 26.25
C ASP A 873 -0.75 17.66 26.14
N ASN A 874 -0.92 16.92 25.04
CA ASN A 874 -2.05 16.02 24.79
C ASN A 874 -1.75 14.55 25.15
N TYR A 875 -0.73 14.29 26.00
CA TYR A 875 -0.21 12.96 26.31
C TYR A 875 0.35 12.17 25.12
N LYS A 876 0.55 12.83 23.97
CA LYS A 876 1.17 12.21 22.81
C LYS A 876 2.58 11.75 23.15
N PHE A 877 2.82 10.49 22.84
CA PHE A 877 4.06 9.77 23.03
C PHE A 877 4.97 9.96 21.82
N ASP A 878 6.00 10.79 21.97
CA ASP A 878 7.06 10.94 20.97
C ASP A 878 8.38 10.40 21.53
N GLU A 879 9.21 9.89 20.63
CA GLU A 879 10.53 9.35 20.98
C GLU A 879 11.61 10.22 20.35
N ILE A 880 12.61 10.58 21.16
CA ILE A 880 13.77 11.33 20.72
C ILE A 880 14.97 10.39 20.83
N GLN A 881 15.57 10.09 19.67
CA GLN A 881 16.79 9.31 19.62
C GLN A 881 18.00 10.25 19.76
N GLU A 882 18.77 10.08 20.82
CA GLU A 882 20.05 10.76 21.05
C GLU A 882 21.17 10.18 20.15
N PRO A 883 22.33 10.86 20.01
CA PRO A 883 23.42 10.40 19.16
C PRO A 883 23.84 8.96 19.49
N SER A 884 23.85 8.12 18.46
CA SER A 884 24.12 6.69 18.58
C SER A 884 25.58 6.39 18.93
N THR A 885 25.84 5.32 19.68
CA THR A 885 27.21 4.82 19.98
C THR A 885 27.98 4.44 18.71
N PHE A 886 27.28 4.18 17.60
CA PHE A 886 27.83 3.95 16.27
C PHE A 886 26.87 4.48 15.20
N ASN A 887 27.38 4.82 14.01
CA ASN A 887 26.54 5.30 12.90
C ASN A 887 25.55 4.20 12.44
N TYR A 888 24.34 4.25 12.99
CA TYR A 888 23.30 3.25 12.77
C TYR A 888 22.83 3.21 11.31
N ASP A 889 22.65 4.37 10.68
CA ASP A 889 22.18 4.45 9.29
C ASP A 889 23.17 3.80 8.32
N ASN A 890 24.47 4.08 8.47
CA ASN A 890 25.51 3.46 7.65
C ASN A 890 25.59 1.94 7.87
N TYR A 891 25.45 1.48 9.12
CA TYR A 891 25.38 0.05 9.43
C TYR A 891 24.21 -0.64 8.72
N ILE A 892 23.02 -0.03 8.77
CA ILE A 892 21.82 -0.54 8.11
C ILE A 892 21.98 -0.55 6.59
N ASP A 893 22.52 0.52 5.99
CA ASP A 893 22.77 0.60 4.55
C ASP A 893 23.73 -0.51 4.08
N LYS A 894 24.85 -0.72 4.77
CA LYS A 894 25.78 -1.83 4.47
C LYS A 894 25.12 -3.20 4.68
N LYS A 895 24.25 -3.36 5.68
CA LYS A 895 23.49 -4.60 5.91
C LYS A 895 22.53 -4.91 4.75
N PHE A 896 21.83 -3.90 4.22
CA PHE A 896 20.98 -4.06 3.04
C PHE A 896 21.79 -4.41 1.79
N ASN A 897 22.95 -3.77 1.58
CA ASN A 897 23.85 -4.12 0.47
C ASN A 897 24.36 -5.57 0.58
N GLY A 898 24.63 -6.06 1.80
CA GLY A 898 24.94 -7.47 2.04
C GLY A 898 23.80 -8.42 1.67
N LYS A 899 22.52 -8.00 1.82
CA LYS A 899 21.37 -8.81 1.40
C LYS A 899 21.26 -8.94 -0.11
N ILE A 900 21.66 -7.92 -0.88
CA ILE A 900 21.73 -8.00 -2.35
C ILE A 900 22.75 -9.06 -2.77
N LYS A 901 23.92 -9.11 -2.11
CA LYS A 901 24.95 -10.13 -2.37
C LYS A 901 24.48 -11.53 -2.00
N LEU A 902 23.83 -11.67 -0.84
CA LEU A 902 23.20 -12.93 -0.43
C LEU A 902 22.19 -13.41 -1.48
N SER A 903 21.35 -12.51 -1.97
CA SER A 903 20.38 -12.78 -3.02
C SER A 903 21.03 -13.32 -4.30
N ARG A 904 22.18 -12.78 -4.73
CA ARG A 904 22.97 -13.34 -5.85
C ARG A 904 23.40 -14.76 -5.58
N SER A 905 24.04 -14.99 -4.44
CA SER A 905 24.54 -16.32 -4.08
C SER A 905 23.43 -17.36 -3.96
N LEU A 906 22.26 -16.94 -3.46
CA LEU A 906 21.07 -17.78 -3.35
C LEU A 906 20.60 -18.21 -4.74
N LEU A 907 20.43 -17.24 -5.65
CA LEU A 907 20.06 -17.52 -7.03
C LEU A 907 21.06 -18.45 -7.73
N GLU A 908 22.36 -18.16 -7.60
CA GLU A 908 23.42 -19.02 -8.16
C GLU A 908 23.32 -20.45 -7.62
N SER A 909 23.04 -20.61 -6.32
CA SER A 909 22.90 -21.94 -5.71
C SER A 909 21.69 -22.71 -6.26
N GLU A 910 20.55 -22.05 -6.44
CA GLU A 910 19.32 -22.65 -6.99
C GLU A 910 19.48 -23.02 -8.47
N ILE A 911 20.07 -22.14 -9.28
CA ILE A 911 20.38 -22.44 -10.68
C ILE A 911 21.33 -23.64 -10.79
N ASN A 912 22.34 -23.70 -9.91
CA ASN A 912 23.33 -24.78 -9.94
C ASN A 912 22.79 -26.12 -9.41
N GLN A 913 21.72 -26.13 -8.60
CA GLN A 913 21.06 -27.38 -8.18
C GLN A 913 20.45 -28.13 -9.38
N GLY A 914 19.96 -27.42 -10.40
CA GLY A 914 19.49 -28.02 -11.66
C GLY A 914 20.60 -28.59 -12.56
N LEU A 915 21.86 -28.23 -12.32
CA LEU A 915 23.03 -28.62 -13.13
C LEU A 915 24.02 -29.54 -12.41
N LYS A 916 23.80 -29.87 -11.13
CA LYS A 916 24.76 -30.64 -10.33
C LYS A 916 24.10 -31.75 -9.52
N VAL A 917 23.92 -32.89 -10.19
CA VAL A 917 24.09 -34.20 -9.53
C VAL A 917 25.57 -34.64 -9.54
N ASP A 918 26.45 -34.00 -10.34
CA ASP A 918 27.76 -34.61 -10.65
C ASP A 918 29.03 -33.94 -10.11
N LYS A 919 29.01 -32.76 -9.49
CA LYS A 919 30.27 -32.14 -8.99
C LYS A 919 30.12 -31.29 -7.73
N MET A 920 30.03 -31.96 -6.59
CA MET A 920 30.41 -31.36 -5.31
C MET A 920 31.05 -32.42 -4.39
N GLN A 921 32.05 -33.14 -4.89
CA GLN A 921 33.12 -33.62 -4.02
C GLN A 921 33.97 -32.39 -3.64
N LEU A 922 33.45 -31.56 -2.74
CA LEU A 922 34.33 -30.78 -1.88
C LEU A 922 35.02 -31.83 -1.01
N THR A 923 36.26 -32.15 -1.36
CA THR A 923 37.14 -32.88 -0.45
C THR A 923 37.38 -31.93 0.72
N LEU A 924 36.57 -32.10 1.77
CA LEU A 924 36.85 -31.49 3.06
C LEU A 924 38.28 -31.89 3.44
N ASP A 925 39.05 -30.95 3.95
CA ASP A 925 40.37 -31.30 4.46
C ASP A 925 40.21 -32.22 5.68
N GLY A 926 41.29 -32.95 6.03
CA GLY A 926 41.26 -33.90 7.13
C GLY A 926 40.99 -33.26 8.50
N GLU A 927 41.36 -31.99 8.68
CA GLU A 927 41.17 -31.25 9.94
C GLU A 927 39.70 -30.82 10.11
N GLU A 928 39.05 -30.35 9.06
CA GLU A 928 37.62 -30.01 9.04
C GLU A 928 36.74 -31.24 9.32
N MET A 929 37.11 -32.39 8.77
CA MET A 929 36.43 -33.67 9.03
C MET A 929 36.51 -34.08 10.51
N GLU A 930 37.69 -34.00 11.13
CA GLU A 930 37.86 -34.29 12.55
C GLU A 930 37.03 -33.34 13.43
N ILE A 931 37.01 -32.05 13.10
CA ILE A 931 36.22 -31.05 13.82
C ILE A 931 34.72 -31.35 13.73
N LEU A 932 34.22 -31.73 12.55
CA LEU A 932 32.82 -32.11 12.37
C LEU A 932 32.47 -33.38 13.15
N MET A 933 33.37 -34.36 13.27
CA MET A 933 33.14 -35.54 14.12
C MET A 933 33.00 -35.18 15.60
N VAL A 934 33.80 -34.22 16.09
CA VAL A 934 33.67 -33.73 17.47
C VAL A 934 32.31 -33.07 17.69
N LEU A 935 31.80 -32.33 16.69
CA LEU A 935 30.45 -31.75 16.73
C LEU A 935 29.36 -32.82 16.80
N GLU A 936 29.43 -33.86 15.96
CA GLU A 936 28.44 -34.94 15.94
C GLU A 936 28.38 -35.68 17.29
N ASN A 937 29.55 -35.98 17.88
CA ASN A 937 29.64 -36.62 19.19
C ASN A 937 29.09 -35.71 20.30
N ALA A 938 29.36 -34.41 20.26
CA ALA A 938 28.83 -33.46 21.24
C ALA A 938 27.28 -33.42 21.21
N PHE A 939 26.69 -33.40 20.00
CA PHE A 939 25.23 -33.48 19.84
C PHE A 939 24.67 -34.80 20.38
N LEU A 940 25.33 -35.92 20.07
CA LEU A 940 24.90 -37.24 20.54
C LEU A 940 24.95 -37.37 22.07
N GLU A 941 25.98 -36.82 22.70
CA GLU A 941 26.12 -36.78 24.16
C GLU A 941 25.01 -35.96 24.83
N GLU A 942 24.78 -34.74 24.32
CA GLU A 942 23.92 -33.73 24.94
C GLU A 942 22.43 -33.97 24.64
N PHE A 943 22.08 -34.31 23.41
CA PHE A 943 20.68 -34.39 22.93
C PHE A 943 20.23 -35.79 22.52
N LYS A 944 21.12 -36.78 22.53
CA LYS A 944 20.83 -38.19 22.14
C LYS A 944 20.47 -38.37 20.67
N PHE A 945 20.93 -37.46 19.81
CA PHE A 945 20.88 -37.55 18.35
C PHE A 945 22.06 -36.79 17.76
N THR A 946 22.41 -37.07 16.51
CA THR A 946 23.52 -36.39 15.81
C THR A 946 23.04 -35.07 15.17
N TYR A 947 23.94 -34.11 14.97
CA TYR A 947 23.61 -32.87 14.27
C TYR A 947 23.11 -33.16 12.86
N THR A 948 23.80 -34.06 12.15
CA THR A 948 23.39 -34.51 10.80
C THR A 948 21.97 -35.07 10.78
N ASP A 949 21.57 -35.89 11.76
CA ASP A 949 20.21 -36.45 11.81
C ASP A 949 19.16 -35.35 11.98
N MET A 950 19.40 -34.39 12.89
CA MET A 950 18.49 -33.26 13.08
C MET A 950 18.33 -32.44 11.79
N MET A 951 19.44 -32.16 11.10
CA MET A 951 19.42 -31.41 9.84
C MET A 951 18.66 -32.15 8.73
N ARG A 952 18.84 -33.48 8.62
CA ARG A 952 18.09 -34.31 7.66
C ARG A 952 16.60 -34.36 7.98
N VAL A 953 16.22 -34.47 9.25
CA VAL A 953 14.81 -34.43 9.65
C VAL A 953 14.19 -33.06 9.31
N LEU A 954 14.86 -31.94 9.64
CA LEU A 954 14.38 -30.60 9.26
C LEU A 954 14.24 -30.44 7.74
N PHE A 955 15.20 -30.96 6.97
CA PHE A 955 15.15 -30.96 5.50
C PHE A 955 13.95 -31.75 4.96
N ILE A 956 13.72 -32.97 5.47
CA ILE A 956 12.54 -33.80 5.15
C ILE A 956 11.27 -33.01 5.42
N LEU A 957 11.12 -32.43 6.63
CA LEU A 957 9.93 -31.64 6.98
C LEU A 957 9.71 -30.43 6.07
N SER A 958 10.77 -29.88 5.46
CA SER A 958 10.67 -28.77 4.51
C SER A 958 10.39 -29.17 3.05
N THR A 959 10.51 -30.45 2.69
CA THR A 959 10.44 -30.92 1.28
C THR A 959 9.43 -32.04 1.03
N SER A 960 9.02 -32.74 2.08
CA SER A 960 8.19 -33.94 1.97
C SER A 960 6.74 -33.62 1.62
N GLU A 961 6.20 -34.20 0.54
CA GLU A 961 4.78 -34.05 0.24
C GLU A 961 3.90 -34.81 1.26
N PHE A 962 3.03 -34.07 1.96
CA PHE A 962 1.97 -34.60 2.82
C PHE A 962 0.63 -34.55 2.08
N THR A 963 -0.12 -35.67 2.02
CA THR A 963 -1.40 -35.71 1.28
C THR A 963 -2.53 -35.02 2.04
N SER A 964 -3.54 -34.48 1.34
CA SER A 964 -4.67 -33.75 1.96
C SER A 964 -5.49 -34.57 2.96
N ILE A 965 -5.48 -35.90 2.83
CA ILE A 965 -6.15 -36.83 3.77
C ILE A 965 -5.35 -36.92 5.08
N GLU A 966 -4.01 -36.87 5.01
CA GLU A 966 -3.12 -36.93 6.17
C GLU A 966 -3.03 -35.60 6.93
N GLN A 967 -3.38 -34.48 6.27
CA GLN A 967 -3.22 -33.13 6.83
C GLN A 967 -4.29 -32.72 7.85
N GLY A 968 -5.48 -33.35 7.86
CA GLY A 968 -6.60 -33.06 8.80
C GLY A 968 -7.17 -31.63 8.81
N PHE A 969 -6.43 -30.63 8.33
CA PHE A 969 -6.69 -29.20 8.31
C PHE A 969 -5.82 -28.57 7.20
N PHE A 970 -6.33 -27.56 6.50
CA PHE A 970 -5.63 -26.88 5.40
C PHE A 970 -5.71 -25.36 5.63
N PRO A 971 -4.65 -24.55 5.43
CA PRO A 971 -3.48 -24.82 4.58
C PRO A 971 -2.19 -25.31 5.28
N LEU A 972 -2.15 -25.38 6.62
CA LEU A 972 -0.99 -25.88 7.37
C LEU A 972 -1.00 -27.41 7.50
N ILE A 973 0.17 -28.01 7.72
CA ILE A 973 0.26 -29.44 8.03
C ILE A 973 -0.14 -29.64 9.49
N ARG A 974 -1.23 -30.39 9.74
CA ARG A 974 -1.59 -30.93 11.06
C ARG A 974 -1.53 -32.45 10.99
N ILE A 975 -0.72 -33.09 11.81
CA ILE A 975 -0.46 -34.53 11.68
C ILE A 975 -0.20 -35.18 13.03
N GLU A 976 -0.76 -36.37 13.23
CA GLU A 976 -0.46 -37.22 14.39
C GLU A 976 1.00 -37.71 14.36
N TYR A 977 1.61 -37.84 15.53
CA TYR A 977 3.00 -38.27 15.67
C TYR A 977 3.33 -39.55 14.89
N GLU A 978 2.48 -40.57 14.95
CA GLU A 978 2.75 -41.86 14.30
C GLU A 978 2.82 -41.74 12.77
N ASN A 979 1.93 -40.93 12.17
CA ASN A 979 1.95 -40.65 10.74
C ASN A 979 3.17 -39.82 10.35
N LEU A 980 3.51 -38.80 11.15
CA LEU A 980 4.71 -37.99 10.97
C LEU A 980 5.99 -38.82 11.02
N LYS A 981 6.12 -39.67 12.04
CA LYS A 981 7.24 -40.60 12.22
C LYS A 981 7.39 -41.53 11.01
N ASN A 982 6.29 -42.16 10.58
CA ASN A 982 6.30 -43.09 9.44
C ASN A 982 6.73 -42.39 8.14
N LYS A 983 6.27 -41.15 7.94
CA LYS A 983 6.67 -40.32 6.80
C LYS A 983 8.16 -39.97 6.84
N ILE A 984 8.68 -39.56 8.00
CA ILE A 984 10.12 -39.27 8.17
C ILE A 984 10.96 -40.52 7.92
N LEU A 985 10.60 -41.69 8.48
CA LEU A 985 11.32 -42.95 8.24
C LEU A 985 11.38 -43.30 6.75
N LYS A 986 10.26 -43.17 6.04
CA LYS A 986 10.15 -43.46 4.61
C LYS A 986 11.05 -42.52 3.80
N ASP A 987 10.93 -41.21 4.02
CA ASP A 987 11.63 -40.21 3.20
C ASP A 987 13.13 -40.16 3.56
N TYR A 988 13.50 -40.40 4.82
CA TYR A 988 14.91 -40.55 5.22
C TYR A 988 15.56 -41.73 4.50
N LYS A 989 14.85 -42.86 4.40
CA LYS A 989 15.30 -44.03 3.65
C LYS A 989 15.45 -43.76 2.15
N ILE A 990 14.51 -43.04 1.56
CA ILE A 990 14.57 -42.72 0.11
C ILE A 990 15.69 -41.74 -0.20
N GLN A 991 15.86 -40.71 0.63
CA GLN A 991 16.75 -39.58 0.34
C GLN A 991 18.18 -39.76 0.84
N PHE A 992 18.42 -40.55 1.90
CA PHE A 992 19.71 -40.58 2.57
C PHE A 992 20.31 -41.99 2.79
N GLU A 993 19.50 -43.05 2.89
CA GLU A 993 20.07 -44.41 3.05
C GLU A 993 20.90 -44.80 1.81
N GLY A 994 22.16 -45.21 2.04
CA GLY A 994 23.08 -45.60 0.97
C GLY A 994 23.90 -44.46 0.36
N ILE A 995 23.60 -43.19 0.69
CA ILE A 995 24.50 -42.06 0.41
C ILE A 995 25.70 -42.17 1.34
N THR A 996 26.89 -41.97 0.79
CA THR A 996 28.11 -41.82 1.59
C THR A 996 28.02 -40.48 2.28
N ASP A 997 27.88 -40.50 3.61
CA ASP A 997 27.81 -39.27 4.39
C ASP A 997 29.13 -38.50 4.31
N ILE A 998 29.15 -37.32 4.93
CA ILE A 998 30.31 -36.44 4.99
C ILE A 998 31.54 -37.18 5.51
N LEU A 999 31.36 -38.23 6.32
CA LEU A 999 32.41 -39.00 7.00
C LEU A 999 32.93 -40.19 6.18
N GLY A 1000 32.45 -40.41 4.95
CA GLY A 1000 32.83 -41.57 4.15
C GLY A 1000 32.16 -42.88 4.59
N SER A 1001 31.23 -42.84 5.54
CA SER A 1001 30.41 -43.98 5.96
C SER A 1001 29.10 -44.04 5.16
N LYS A 1002 28.59 -45.26 4.90
CA LYS A 1002 27.20 -45.39 4.42
C LYS A 1002 26.28 -44.88 5.53
N SER A 1003 25.44 -43.89 5.22
CA SER A 1003 24.46 -43.37 6.17
C SER A 1003 23.68 -44.51 6.81
N ALA A 1004 23.72 -44.61 8.14
CA ALA A 1004 22.93 -45.56 8.90
C ALA A 1004 21.44 -45.20 8.84
N SER A 1005 20.57 -46.19 9.07
CA SER A 1005 19.13 -45.98 9.23
C SER A 1005 18.85 -45.20 10.52
N ILE A 1006 18.02 -44.17 10.46
CA ILE A 1006 17.55 -43.44 11.64
C ILE A 1006 16.56 -44.31 12.44
N THR A 1007 16.61 -44.25 13.77
CA THR A 1007 15.70 -45.03 14.64
C THR A 1007 14.49 -44.20 15.08
N GLU A 1008 13.40 -44.87 15.45
CA GLU A 1008 12.20 -44.20 15.98
C GLU A 1008 12.48 -43.36 17.23
N VAL A 1009 13.38 -43.84 18.10
CA VAL A 1009 13.79 -43.13 19.33
C VAL A 1009 14.51 -41.83 18.97
N VAL A 1010 15.41 -41.87 17.98
CA VAL A 1010 16.12 -40.69 17.50
C VAL A 1010 15.15 -39.69 16.86
N ILE A 1011 14.21 -40.15 16.02
CA ILE A 1011 13.16 -39.28 15.48
C ILE A 1011 12.36 -38.62 16.60
N ARG A 1012 11.93 -39.39 17.62
CA ARG A 1012 11.18 -38.84 18.76
C ARG A 1012 11.96 -37.75 19.49
N ASN A 1013 13.25 -38.00 19.76
CA ASN A 1013 14.11 -37.03 20.42
C ASN A 1013 14.27 -35.76 19.60
N ILE A 1014 14.47 -35.88 18.28
CA ILE A 1014 14.58 -34.74 17.37
C ILE A 1014 13.27 -33.96 17.32
N ILE A 1015 12.12 -34.62 17.08
CA ILE A 1015 10.81 -33.97 17.01
C ILE A 1015 10.49 -33.24 18.32
N ASN A 1016 10.68 -33.89 19.48
CA ASN A 1016 10.52 -33.23 20.77
C ASN A 1016 11.48 -32.06 20.94
N PHE A 1017 12.71 -32.17 20.41
CA PHE A 1017 13.69 -31.09 20.49
C PHE A 1017 13.28 -29.89 19.64
N ILE A 1018 12.77 -30.08 18.43
CA ILE A 1018 12.39 -28.97 17.53
C ILE A 1018 10.93 -28.51 17.69
N SER A 1019 10.22 -28.99 18.73
CA SER A 1019 8.82 -28.64 19.00
C SER A 1019 8.66 -27.70 20.19
N LEU A 1020 7.62 -26.87 20.12
CA LEU A 1020 7.07 -26.08 21.23
C LEU A 1020 5.72 -26.66 21.65
N ASP A 1021 5.29 -26.41 22.88
CA ASP A 1021 3.95 -26.76 23.36
C ASP A 1021 3.37 -25.63 24.24
N PHE A 1022 2.12 -25.78 24.69
CA PHE A 1022 1.47 -24.78 25.55
C PHE A 1022 1.94 -24.81 27.01
N ASN A 1023 2.89 -25.67 27.36
CA ASN A 1023 3.48 -25.74 28.70
C ASN A 1023 4.82 -25.02 28.76
N ILE A 1024 5.43 -24.72 27.61
CA ILE A 1024 6.82 -24.29 27.49
C ILE A 1024 7.14 -22.96 28.21
N TYR A 1025 6.15 -22.07 28.36
CA TYR A 1025 6.29 -20.77 29.01
C TYR A 1025 5.50 -20.62 30.31
N LYS A 1026 5.01 -21.72 30.90
CA LYS A 1026 4.11 -21.66 32.08
C LYS A 1026 4.67 -20.88 33.27
N ASP A 1027 5.99 -20.85 33.41
CA ASP A 1027 6.68 -20.15 34.51
C ASP A 1027 7.05 -18.70 34.17
N GLU A 1028 6.75 -18.23 32.95
CA GLU A 1028 7.05 -16.88 32.47
C GLU A 1028 5.82 -15.99 32.56
N GLU A 1029 5.79 -15.10 33.56
CA GLU A 1029 4.72 -14.10 33.68
C GLU A 1029 4.63 -13.23 32.42
N ILE A 1030 5.78 -12.86 31.84
CA ILE A 1030 5.89 -11.98 30.68
C ILE A 1030 6.94 -12.48 29.71
N LEU A 1031 6.56 -12.60 28.45
CA LEU A 1031 7.49 -12.82 27.35
C LEU A 1031 8.06 -11.49 26.90
N LEU A 1032 9.38 -11.44 26.75
CA LEU A 1032 10.10 -10.35 26.08
C LEU A 1032 10.80 -10.93 24.86
N GLN A 1033 10.60 -10.34 23.68
CA GLN A 1033 11.12 -10.87 22.43
C GLN A 1033 12.65 -11.09 22.48
N PHE A 1034 13.40 -10.13 23.03
CA PHE A 1034 14.86 -10.24 23.14
C PHE A 1034 15.33 -11.34 24.11
N LYS A 1035 14.53 -11.69 25.12
CA LYS A 1035 14.84 -12.82 26.02
C LYS A 1035 14.62 -14.16 25.31
N LEU A 1036 13.58 -14.26 24.49
CA LEU A 1036 13.30 -15.47 23.70
C LEU A 1036 14.45 -15.80 22.74
N LEU A 1037 15.07 -14.80 22.13
CA LEU A 1037 16.24 -14.96 21.27
C LEU A 1037 17.46 -15.60 21.97
N LYS A 1038 17.51 -15.66 23.31
CA LYS A 1038 18.56 -16.34 24.08
C LYS A 1038 18.22 -17.78 24.45
N LYS A 1039 16.97 -18.20 24.21
CA LYS A 1039 16.39 -19.47 24.62
C LYS A 1039 16.14 -20.38 23.43
N LYS A 1040 16.09 -21.70 23.65
CA LYS A 1040 15.76 -22.66 22.61
C LYS A 1040 14.29 -22.53 22.21
N GLU A 1041 13.45 -22.26 23.20
CA GLU A 1041 12.00 -22.17 23.15
C GLU A 1041 11.59 -20.92 22.34
N ARG A 1042 11.68 -21.00 21.01
CA ARG A 1042 11.21 -19.97 20.07
C ARG A 1042 10.98 -20.56 18.69
N LEU A 1043 10.03 -19.99 17.96
CA LEU A 1043 9.51 -20.59 16.73
C LEU A 1043 10.55 -20.62 15.59
N THR A 1044 11.53 -19.71 15.64
CA THR A 1044 12.55 -19.56 14.60
C THR A 1044 13.51 -20.77 14.51
N ILE A 1045 13.72 -21.49 15.62
CA ILE A 1045 14.59 -22.68 15.67
C ILE A 1045 13.83 -23.96 16.06
N CYS A 1046 12.65 -23.83 16.67
CA CYS A 1046 11.71 -24.91 16.95
C CYS A 1046 10.41 -24.67 16.14
N PRO A 1047 10.37 -25.06 14.85
CA PRO A 1047 9.24 -24.74 13.98
C PRO A 1047 7.97 -25.55 14.30
N LEU A 1048 8.04 -26.65 15.03
CA LEU A 1048 6.86 -27.49 15.28
C LEU A 1048 6.10 -27.00 16.51
N ILE A 1049 4.78 -27.13 16.49
CA ILE A 1049 3.93 -26.91 17.67
C ILE A 1049 3.16 -28.19 17.96
N LYS A 1050 3.36 -28.74 19.15
CA LYS A 1050 2.62 -29.88 19.68
C LYS A 1050 1.30 -29.42 20.30
N LEU A 1051 0.20 -30.01 19.88
CA LEU A 1051 -1.12 -29.79 20.46
C LEU A 1051 -1.29 -30.69 21.69
N ASN A 1052 -1.63 -30.10 22.84
CA ASN A 1052 -1.61 -30.78 24.15
C ASN A 1052 -2.58 -31.96 24.31
N LYS A 1053 -3.57 -32.14 23.44
CA LYS A 1053 -4.65 -33.14 23.63
C LYS A 1053 -4.49 -34.43 22.81
N ASP A 1054 -3.75 -34.43 21.68
CA ASP A 1054 -3.87 -35.49 20.67
C ASP A 1054 -2.54 -36.06 20.11
N ASP A 1055 -1.38 -35.77 20.72
CA ASP A 1055 -0.03 -36.07 20.15
C ASP A 1055 0.10 -35.64 18.66
N GLU A 1056 -0.60 -34.57 18.32
CA GLU A 1056 -0.62 -33.93 17.02
C GLU A 1056 0.36 -32.77 16.95
N TYR A 1057 0.92 -32.54 15.76
CA TYR A 1057 1.89 -31.49 15.48
C TYR A 1057 1.39 -30.60 14.35
N ILE A 1058 1.64 -29.29 14.48
CA ILE A 1058 1.44 -28.31 13.42
C ILE A 1058 2.79 -27.75 12.98
N PHE A 1059 3.02 -27.65 11.67
CA PHE A 1059 4.17 -26.96 11.09
C PHE A 1059 3.92 -26.52 9.64
N GLY A 1060 4.84 -25.71 9.11
CA GLY A 1060 4.89 -25.30 7.71
C GLY A 1060 6.27 -25.57 7.09
N TYR A 1061 6.30 -25.75 5.77
CA TYR A 1061 7.50 -26.04 4.98
C TYR A 1061 8.52 -24.89 5.05
N GLU A 1062 8.08 -23.65 4.83
CA GLU A 1062 8.92 -22.45 4.81
C GLU A 1062 9.51 -22.19 6.21
N CYS A 1063 8.71 -22.37 7.26
CA CYS A 1063 9.20 -22.25 8.63
C CYS A 1063 10.25 -23.33 8.98
N CYS A 1064 10.04 -24.58 8.52
CA CYS A 1064 11.03 -25.65 8.66
C CYS A 1064 12.31 -25.37 7.87
N HIS A 1065 12.19 -24.86 6.64
CA HIS A 1065 13.33 -24.50 5.80
C HIS A 1065 14.14 -23.35 6.40
N LEU A 1066 13.47 -22.33 6.93
CA LEU A 1066 14.10 -21.23 7.65
C LEU A 1066 14.88 -21.75 8.87
N SER A 1067 14.26 -22.62 9.67
CA SER A 1067 14.92 -23.24 10.83
C SER A 1067 16.15 -24.07 10.42
N PHE A 1068 16.03 -24.88 9.36
CA PHE A 1068 17.14 -25.62 8.77
C PHE A 1068 18.33 -24.70 8.43
N ASN A 1069 18.08 -23.63 7.68
CA ASN A 1069 19.13 -22.69 7.29
C ASN A 1069 19.77 -21.97 8.47
N LEU A 1070 18.98 -21.62 9.49
CA LEU A 1070 19.49 -20.97 10.70
C LEU A 1070 20.37 -21.93 11.51
N TRP A 1071 19.91 -23.15 11.77
CA TRP A 1071 20.71 -24.17 12.45
C TRP A 1071 22.01 -24.47 11.69
N ARG A 1072 21.93 -24.58 10.36
CA ARG A 1072 23.11 -24.72 9.49
C ARG A 1072 24.08 -23.57 9.66
N HIS A 1073 23.58 -22.36 9.56
CA HIS A 1073 24.40 -21.17 9.51
C HIS A 1073 25.07 -20.85 10.85
N TYR A 1074 24.35 -20.94 11.97
CA TYR A 1074 24.92 -20.70 13.30
C TYR A 1074 25.97 -21.75 13.65
N VAL A 1075 25.60 -23.04 13.65
CA VAL A 1075 26.46 -24.13 14.18
C VAL A 1075 27.74 -24.26 13.37
N LEU A 1076 27.64 -24.24 12.03
CA LEU A 1076 28.81 -24.31 11.16
C LEU A 1076 29.68 -23.05 11.24
N SER A 1077 29.17 -21.96 11.81
CA SER A 1077 29.95 -20.75 12.11
C SER A 1077 30.60 -20.74 13.49
N GLY A 1078 30.55 -21.86 14.21
CA GLY A 1078 31.12 -21.97 15.55
C GLY A 1078 30.31 -21.21 16.59
N VAL A 1079 29.04 -20.91 16.30
CA VAL A 1079 28.12 -20.21 17.20
C VAL A 1079 26.88 -21.06 17.43
N PHE A 1080 26.44 -21.17 18.68
CA PHE A 1080 25.17 -21.81 18.97
C PHE A 1080 24.01 -20.80 18.97
N PRO A 1081 22.82 -21.15 18.45
CA PRO A 1081 21.71 -20.20 18.31
C PRO A 1081 21.11 -19.73 19.64
N TYR A 1082 21.45 -20.36 20.77
CA TYR A 1082 21.02 -19.96 22.11
C TYR A 1082 22.14 -20.22 23.13
N PHE A 1083 21.94 -19.78 24.37
CA PHE A 1083 22.95 -19.89 25.41
C PHE A 1083 23.25 -21.35 25.78
N ILE A 1084 24.53 -21.71 25.81
CA ILE A 1084 25.03 -23.01 26.28
C ILE A 1084 26.10 -22.81 27.35
N SER A 1085 26.26 -23.78 28.24
CA SER A 1085 27.29 -23.74 29.27
C SER A 1085 28.69 -23.72 28.65
N ALA A 1086 29.54 -22.80 29.10
CA ALA A 1086 30.90 -22.62 28.57
C ALA A 1086 31.76 -23.90 28.64
N ASN A 1087 31.44 -24.83 29.54
CA ASN A 1087 32.19 -26.06 29.77
C ASN A 1087 31.60 -27.31 29.08
N SER A 1088 30.51 -27.20 28.31
CA SER A 1088 29.90 -28.35 27.63
C SER A 1088 30.81 -28.91 26.52
N SER A 1089 30.61 -30.18 26.15
CA SER A 1089 31.31 -30.78 24.99
C SER A 1089 31.00 -30.00 23.71
N LEU A 1090 29.78 -29.51 23.57
CA LEU A 1090 29.34 -28.65 22.47
C LEU A 1090 30.08 -27.31 22.40
N SER A 1091 30.29 -26.63 23.54
CA SER A 1091 31.06 -25.37 23.60
C SER A 1091 32.51 -25.56 23.08
N ARG A 1092 33.13 -26.69 23.43
CA ARG A 1092 34.49 -27.04 22.95
C ARG A 1092 34.49 -27.33 21.45
N ALA A 1093 33.51 -28.09 20.96
CA ALA A 1093 33.35 -28.38 19.54
C ALA A 1093 33.20 -27.10 18.70
N LEU A 1094 32.34 -26.18 19.13
CA LEU A 1094 32.12 -24.89 18.47
C LEU A 1094 33.38 -23.99 18.49
N SER A 1095 34.15 -24.04 19.58
CA SER A 1095 35.42 -23.30 19.69
C SER A 1095 36.47 -23.80 18.68
N LEU A 1096 36.51 -25.10 18.40
CA LEU A 1096 37.38 -25.67 17.37
C LEU A 1096 36.96 -25.19 15.97
N ILE A 1097 35.66 -25.21 15.66
CA ILE A 1097 35.10 -24.68 14.40
C ILE A 1097 35.47 -23.20 14.23
N HIS A 1098 35.29 -22.38 15.27
CA HIS A 1098 35.63 -20.96 15.23
C HIS A 1098 37.13 -20.75 14.96
N THR A 1099 38.00 -21.49 15.65
CA THR A 1099 39.47 -21.39 15.50
C THR A 1099 39.91 -21.78 14.09
N TYR A 1100 39.35 -22.85 13.53
CA TYR A 1100 39.62 -23.27 12.16
C TYR A 1100 39.20 -22.20 11.15
N ARG A 1101 38.03 -21.59 11.34
CA ARG A 1101 37.54 -20.50 10.47
C ARG A 1101 38.34 -19.23 10.56
N ASP A 1102 38.83 -18.85 11.75
CA ASP A 1102 39.68 -17.67 11.92
C ASP A 1102 40.98 -17.84 11.14
N LYS A 1103 41.64 -19.00 11.26
CA LYS A 1103 42.85 -19.31 10.49
C LYS A 1103 42.60 -19.25 8.98
N ASN A 1104 41.53 -19.90 8.50
CA ASN A 1104 41.20 -19.87 7.07
C ASN A 1104 40.90 -18.45 6.57
N PHE A 1105 40.33 -17.58 7.42
CA PHE A 1105 40.11 -16.19 7.07
C PHE A 1105 41.40 -15.38 7.00
N GLU A 1106 42.35 -15.61 7.91
CA GLU A 1106 43.70 -15.02 7.84
C GLU A 1106 44.44 -15.44 6.57
N ASP A 1107 44.37 -16.72 6.19
CA ASP A 1107 44.98 -17.25 4.97
C ASP A 1107 44.38 -16.60 3.72
N LEU A 1108 43.05 -16.47 3.66
CA LEU A 1108 42.35 -15.78 2.58
C LEU A 1108 42.79 -14.31 2.44
N CYS A 1109 42.90 -13.58 3.56
CA CYS A 1109 43.39 -12.20 3.54
C CYS A 1109 44.83 -12.13 2.99
N GLY A 1110 45.66 -13.11 3.37
CA GLY A 1110 46.99 -13.28 2.85
C GLY A 1110 47.06 -13.52 1.36
N ASP A 1111 46.24 -14.43 0.84
CA ASP A 1111 46.18 -14.75 -0.58
C ASP A 1111 45.73 -13.55 -1.41
N ILE A 1112 44.73 -12.79 -0.94
CA ILE A 1112 44.32 -11.53 -1.57
C ILE A 1112 45.49 -10.53 -1.59
N ALA A 1113 46.20 -10.37 -0.48
CA ALA A 1113 47.33 -9.45 -0.42
C ALA A 1113 48.49 -9.86 -1.33
N LYS A 1114 48.82 -11.17 -1.38
CA LYS A 1114 49.85 -11.73 -2.25
C LYS A 1114 49.48 -11.59 -3.73
N ASP A 1115 48.22 -11.79 -4.10
CA ASP A 1115 47.72 -11.55 -5.47
C ASP A 1115 47.92 -10.09 -5.90
N VAL A 1116 47.70 -9.15 -4.99
CA VAL A 1116 47.72 -7.71 -5.29
C VAL A 1116 49.13 -7.12 -5.25
N LEU A 1117 49.94 -7.48 -4.26
CA LEU A 1117 51.23 -6.85 -3.96
C LEU A 1117 52.43 -7.74 -4.30
N GLY A 1118 52.21 -9.04 -4.55
CA GLY A 1118 53.24 -10.04 -4.77
C GLY A 1118 53.74 -10.69 -3.48
N GLU A 1119 54.08 -11.98 -3.55
CA GLU A 1119 54.41 -12.80 -2.37
C GLU A 1119 55.56 -12.26 -1.52
N LYS A 1120 56.59 -11.68 -2.16
CA LYS A 1120 57.76 -11.08 -1.48
C LYS A 1120 57.43 -9.87 -0.61
N ASN A 1121 56.25 -9.26 -0.79
CA ASN A 1121 55.84 -8.02 -0.13
C ASN A 1121 54.82 -8.27 1.01
N CYS A 1122 54.54 -9.54 1.34
CA CYS A 1122 53.53 -9.91 2.33
C CYS A 1122 54.09 -10.94 3.31
N ILE A 1123 53.79 -10.77 4.60
CA ILE A 1123 54.11 -11.73 5.66
C ILE A 1123 52.83 -12.03 6.43
N LEU A 1124 52.53 -13.32 6.59
CA LEU A 1124 51.41 -13.81 7.37
C LEU A 1124 51.87 -14.27 8.75
N ARG A 1125 51.07 -13.99 9.78
CA ARG A 1125 51.23 -14.49 11.14
C ARG A 1125 52.63 -14.22 11.70
N LEU A 1126 53.09 -12.96 11.58
CA LEU A 1126 54.40 -12.55 12.07
C LEU A 1126 54.40 -12.55 13.59
N LYS A 1127 54.86 -13.65 14.17
CA LYS A 1127 55.03 -13.82 15.62
C LYS A 1127 56.48 -13.74 16.06
N LYS A 1128 57.39 -14.23 15.21
CA LYS A 1128 58.84 -14.29 15.50
C LYS A 1128 59.56 -13.12 14.81
N PHE A 1129 59.59 -11.94 15.42
CA PHE A 1129 60.09 -10.72 14.75
C PHE A 1129 61.59 -10.75 14.46
N ASN A 1130 62.33 -11.60 15.14
CA ASN A 1130 63.74 -11.84 14.83
C ASN A 1130 64.00 -12.48 13.46
N THR A 1131 62.94 -12.92 12.75
CA THR A 1131 63.03 -13.34 11.33
C THR A 1131 63.10 -12.15 10.37
N ILE A 1132 62.65 -10.97 10.80
CA ILE A 1132 62.77 -9.72 10.03
C ILE A 1132 64.21 -9.20 10.17
N SER A 1133 64.67 -9.03 11.41
CA SER A 1133 66.06 -8.68 11.75
C SER A 1133 66.46 -9.33 13.06
N LYS A 1134 67.71 -9.81 13.17
CA LYS A 1134 68.24 -10.38 14.43
C LYS A 1134 68.28 -9.37 15.58
N GLU A 1135 68.20 -8.08 15.27
CA GLU A 1135 68.15 -6.99 16.26
C GLU A 1135 66.79 -6.88 16.96
N LEU A 1136 65.73 -7.43 16.35
CA LEU A 1136 64.40 -7.42 16.93
C LEU A 1136 64.22 -8.56 17.95
N PRO A 1137 63.46 -8.33 19.03
CA PRO A 1137 63.11 -9.38 19.97
C PRO A 1137 62.36 -10.53 19.28
N LYS A 1138 62.58 -11.76 19.74
CA LYS A 1138 61.90 -12.93 19.17
C LYS A 1138 60.37 -12.79 19.29
N ASN A 1139 59.86 -12.43 20.46
CA ASN A 1139 58.44 -12.21 20.71
C ASN A 1139 58.26 -10.83 21.39
N PRO A 1140 58.02 -9.75 20.64
CA PRO A 1140 57.76 -8.43 21.23
C PRO A 1140 56.41 -8.36 21.96
N ASP A 1141 56.29 -7.39 22.87
CA ASP A 1141 55.07 -7.14 23.66
C ASP A 1141 53.86 -6.70 22.82
N CYS A 1142 54.06 -6.30 21.56
CA CYS A 1142 52.98 -5.99 20.62
C CYS A 1142 52.21 -7.23 20.13
N GLY A 1143 52.74 -8.44 20.35
CA GLY A 1143 52.13 -9.69 19.91
C GLY A 1143 52.31 -9.98 18.42
N GLU A 1144 51.52 -10.93 17.92
CA GLU A 1144 51.54 -11.41 16.54
C GLU A 1144 50.81 -10.45 15.59
N ILE A 1145 51.37 -10.17 14.40
CA ILE A 1145 50.68 -9.43 13.31
C ILE A 1145 50.08 -10.44 12.33
N ASP A 1146 48.78 -10.40 12.12
CA ASP A 1146 48.07 -11.38 11.28
C ASP A 1146 48.50 -11.24 9.81
N LEU A 1147 48.56 -10.00 9.29
CA LEU A 1147 49.06 -9.67 7.96
C LEU A 1147 49.89 -8.38 7.98
N LEU A 1148 51.16 -8.49 7.60
CA LEU A 1148 52.04 -7.36 7.32
C LEU A 1148 52.28 -7.29 5.81
N ALA A 1149 51.87 -6.21 5.16
CA ALA A 1149 52.01 -6.06 3.71
C ALA A 1149 52.64 -4.72 3.34
N VAL A 1150 53.39 -4.68 2.24
CA VAL A 1150 54.09 -3.47 1.80
C VAL A 1150 53.74 -3.15 0.35
N ASN A 1151 53.38 -1.89 0.09
CA ASN A 1151 53.18 -1.39 -1.27
C ASN A 1151 54.24 -0.32 -1.60
N PRO A 1152 55.31 -0.70 -2.33
CA PRO A 1152 56.38 0.23 -2.72
C PRO A 1152 55.95 1.36 -3.64
N ILE A 1153 54.85 1.20 -4.40
CA ILE A 1153 54.40 2.20 -5.37
C ILE A 1153 53.82 3.42 -4.65
N ILE A 1154 53.03 3.18 -3.59
CA ILE A 1154 52.36 4.24 -2.82
C ILE A 1154 53.09 4.56 -1.50
N LYS A 1155 54.20 3.87 -1.20
CA LYS A 1155 55.02 3.99 0.02
C LYS A 1155 54.23 3.77 1.31
N ILE A 1156 53.45 2.68 1.35
CA ILE A 1156 52.65 2.31 2.53
C ILE A 1156 53.04 0.92 3.05
N ILE A 1157 53.22 0.80 4.37
CA ILE A 1157 53.22 -0.47 5.09
C ILE A 1157 51.86 -0.65 5.75
N PHE A 1158 51.20 -1.77 5.48
CA PHE A 1158 49.92 -2.14 6.06
C PHE A 1158 50.14 -3.12 7.22
N VAL A 1159 49.69 -2.75 8.41
CA VAL A 1159 49.65 -3.60 9.62
C VAL A 1159 48.19 -3.98 9.84
N LEU A 1160 47.82 -5.20 9.44
CA LEU A 1160 46.44 -5.64 9.38
C LEU A 1160 46.19 -6.81 10.31
N ASP A 1161 45.07 -6.75 11.02
CA ASP A 1161 44.54 -7.84 11.84
C ASP A 1161 43.25 -8.37 11.21
N ALA A 1162 43.14 -9.68 11.01
CA ALA A 1162 41.94 -10.29 10.45
C ALA A 1162 40.95 -10.63 11.58
N LYS A 1163 39.72 -10.12 11.51
CA LYS A 1163 38.68 -10.32 12.52
C LYS A 1163 37.43 -10.94 11.91
N ASN A 1164 37.22 -12.22 12.19
CA ASN A 1164 36.09 -13.01 11.71
C ASN A 1164 35.00 -13.15 12.79
N TYR A 1165 34.48 -12.01 13.28
CA TYR A 1165 33.42 -12.04 14.27
C TYR A 1165 32.06 -12.36 13.64
N TYR A 1166 31.45 -13.42 14.12
CA TYR A 1166 30.04 -13.70 13.83
C TYR A 1166 29.12 -12.93 14.80
N LEU A 1167 28.09 -12.29 14.26
CA LEU A 1167 27.25 -11.34 14.99
C LEU A 1167 26.28 -12.06 15.93
N LYS A 1168 26.27 -11.68 17.21
CA LYS A 1168 25.15 -11.95 18.12
C LYS A 1168 24.29 -10.70 18.17
N PHE A 1169 23.00 -10.83 17.87
CA PHE A 1169 22.11 -9.71 17.55
C PHE A 1169 21.60 -8.90 18.77
N HIS A 1170 22.14 -9.12 19.96
CA HIS A 1170 21.64 -8.45 21.16
C HIS A 1170 22.35 -7.12 21.43
N PRO A 1171 21.63 -6.06 21.85
CA PRO A 1171 22.24 -4.80 22.27
C PRO A 1171 23.38 -4.98 23.28
N TYR A 1172 23.20 -5.82 24.31
CA TYR A 1172 24.27 -6.16 25.25
C TYR A 1172 25.52 -6.75 24.57
N ASP A 1173 25.34 -7.63 23.57
CA ASP A 1173 26.45 -8.22 22.82
C ASP A 1173 27.13 -7.18 21.92
N ILE A 1174 26.37 -6.21 21.38
CA ILE A 1174 26.92 -5.07 20.64
C ILE A 1174 27.84 -4.26 21.55
N LYS A 1175 27.39 -3.90 22.77
CA LYS A 1175 28.21 -3.17 23.73
C LYS A 1175 29.47 -3.95 24.11
N ASN A 1176 29.35 -5.25 24.38
CA ASN A 1176 30.51 -6.10 24.66
C ASN A 1176 31.48 -6.20 23.49
N GLN A 1177 30.97 -6.25 22.26
CA GLN A 1177 31.79 -6.26 21.06
C GLN A 1177 32.56 -4.94 20.90
N ILE A 1178 31.88 -3.79 21.06
CA ILE A 1178 32.52 -2.46 21.05
C ILE A 1178 33.60 -2.39 22.13
N ASN A 1179 33.31 -2.90 23.32
CA ASN A 1179 34.27 -2.91 24.43
C ASN A 1179 35.49 -3.77 24.14
N ARG A 1180 35.29 -4.96 23.58
CA ARG A 1180 36.37 -5.89 23.25
C ARG A 1180 37.26 -5.38 22.12
N ILE A 1181 36.70 -4.77 21.08
CA ILE A 1181 37.46 -4.35 19.91
C ILE A 1181 38.07 -2.96 20.10
N LEU A 1182 37.35 -2.01 20.71
CA LEU A 1182 37.75 -0.60 20.74
C LEU A 1182 38.10 -0.06 22.14
N THR A 1183 37.20 -0.16 23.13
CA THR A 1183 37.28 0.69 24.34
C THR A 1183 38.04 0.10 25.54
N SER A 1184 38.11 -1.22 25.71
CA SER A 1184 38.76 -1.84 26.89
C SER A 1184 40.28 -1.65 26.91
N GLU A 1185 40.91 -1.66 28.10
CA GLU A 1185 42.37 -1.48 28.25
C GLU A 1185 43.20 -2.52 27.48
N ASN A 1186 42.64 -3.71 27.27
CA ASN A 1186 43.22 -4.81 26.49
C ASN A 1186 42.47 -5.05 25.17
N SER A 1187 41.85 -4.00 24.60
CA SER A 1187 41.10 -4.09 23.36
C SER A 1187 41.98 -4.43 22.17
N ASP A 1188 41.37 -4.97 21.12
CA ASP A 1188 42.10 -5.31 19.90
C ASP A 1188 42.67 -4.06 19.21
N PHE A 1189 42.03 -2.90 19.33
CA PHE A 1189 42.54 -1.62 18.85
C PHE A 1189 43.83 -1.21 19.58
N VAL A 1190 43.88 -1.33 20.91
CA VAL A 1190 45.10 -1.03 21.69
C VAL A 1190 46.24 -1.96 21.27
N LYS A 1191 45.97 -3.24 21.05
CA LYS A 1191 46.96 -4.20 20.55
C LYS A 1191 47.43 -3.82 19.14
N LEU A 1192 46.52 -3.50 18.22
CA LEU A 1192 46.86 -3.10 16.86
C LEU A 1192 47.71 -1.82 16.83
N LYS A 1193 47.41 -0.86 17.71
CA LYS A 1193 48.22 0.35 17.88
C LYS A 1193 49.64 0.04 18.35
N LYS A 1194 49.81 -0.87 19.32
CA LYS A 1194 51.15 -1.34 19.74
C LYS A 1194 51.92 -2.01 18.58
N LYS A 1195 51.23 -2.74 17.69
CA LYS A 1195 51.84 -3.34 16.50
C LYS A 1195 52.31 -2.28 15.51
N GLU A 1196 51.48 -1.27 15.25
CA GLU A 1196 51.83 -0.11 14.40
C GLU A 1196 53.02 0.67 14.98
N GLU A 1197 52.98 1.01 16.27
CA GLU A 1197 54.06 1.73 16.97
C GLU A 1197 55.37 0.93 16.88
N PHE A 1198 55.33 -0.39 17.11
CA PHE A 1198 56.51 -1.26 16.98
C PHE A 1198 57.10 -1.26 15.57
N VAL A 1199 56.26 -1.34 14.53
CA VAL A 1199 56.72 -1.27 13.12
C VAL A 1199 57.27 0.12 12.80
N SER A 1200 56.64 1.18 13.32
CA SER A 1200 57.08 2.57 13.14
C SER A 1200 58.45 2.83 13.77
N ASP A 1201 58.66 2.39 15.01
CA ASP A 1201 59.90 2.56 15.76
C ASP A 1201 61.08 1.80 15.12
N ASN A 1202 60.78 0.78 14.31
CA ASN A 1202 61.75 -0.09 13.66
C ASN A 1202 61.66 -0.06 12.13
N LEU A 1203 61.09 1.00 11.56
CA LEU A 1203 60.71 1.09 10.14
C LEU A 1203 61.85 0.70 9.18
N ASP A 1204 63.07 1.18 9.44
CA ASP A 1204 64.23 0.90 8.60
C ASP A 1204 64.55 -0.59 8.48
N LEU A 1205 64.37 -1.35 9.57
CA LEU A 1205 64.62 -2.80 9.59
C LEU A 1205 63.57 -3.56 8.77
N PHE A 1206 62.32 -3.11 8.79
CA PHE A 1206 61.26 -3.68 7.97
C PHE A 1206 61.46 -3.36 6.48
N LEU A 1207 61.79 -2.12 6.13
CA LEU A 1207 62.08 -1.74 4.74
C LEU A 1207 63.29 -2.50 4.17
N GLU A 1208 64.33 -2.73 4.98
CA GLU A 1208 65.47 -3.56 4.59
C GLU A 1208 65.08 -5.02 4.33
N TYR A 1209 64.24 -5.61 5.19
CA TYR A 1209 63.73 -6.97 4.98
C TYR A 1209 62.99 -7.11 3.63
N PHE A 1210 62.17 -6.12 3.26
CA PHE A 1210 61.46 -6.08 1.98
C PHE A 1210 62.32 -5.61 0.79
N GLN A 1211 63.64 -5.40 0.98
CA GLN A 1211 64.59 -4.97 -0.05
C GLN A 1211 64.24 -3.61 -0.68
N ILE A 1212 63.80 -2.66 0.14
CA ILE A 1212 63.39 -1.32 -0.29
C ILE A 1212 64.53 -0.32 -0.06
N ASN A 1213 65.07 0.23 -1.15
CA ASN A 1213 66.20 1.16 -1.11
C ASN A 1213 65.80 2.61 -0.79
N ASP A 1214 64.58 3.02 -1.16
CA ASP A 1214 64.04 4.36 -0.87
C ASP A 1214 63.36 4.35 0.50
N LYS A 1215 63.99 4.97 1.50
CA LYS A 1215 63.51 5.00 2.89
C LYS A 1215 62.73 6.28 3.25
N LEU A 1216 62.54 7.21 2.31
CA LEU A 1216 61.91 8.51 2.58
C LEU A 1216 60.38 8.47 2.35
N GLU A 1217 59.63 9.16 3.22
CA GLU A 1217 58.18 9.41 3.10
C GLU A 1217 57.29 8.16 3.17
N TRP A 1218 57.69 7.15 3.95
CA TRP A 1218 56.87 5.98 4.20
C TRP A 1218 55.80 6.25 5.26
N THR A 1219 54.60 5.76 5.01
CA THR A 1219 53.48 5.80 5.98
C THR A 1219 53.06 4.40 6.38
N ILE A 1220 52.61 4.25 7.62
CA ILE A 1220 52.05 3.00 8.13
C ILE A 1220 50.54 3.18 8.23
N LYS A 1221 49.79 2.25 7.64
CA LYS A 1221 48.34 2.14 7.80
C LYS A 1221 48.01 0.92 8.64
N LYS A 1222 47.12 1.09 9.62
CA LYS A 1222 46.59 -0.01 10.42
C LYS A 1222 45.11 -0.20 10.17
N GLY A 1223 44.68 -1.45 10.16
CA GLY A 1223 43.26 -1.76 9.94
C GLY A 1223 42.87 -3.15 10.41
N PHE A 1224 41.58 -3.33 10.63
CA PHE A 1224 40.95 -4.62 10.80
C PHE A 1224 40.36 -5.06 9.47
N VAL A 1225 40.78 -6.23 8.98
CA VAL A 1225 40.10 -6.87 7.85
C VAL A 1225 38.95 -7.70 8.40
N ILE A 1226 37.73 -7.47 7.93
CA ILE A 1226 36.51 -8.06 8.50
C ILE A 1226 35.72 -8.81 7.44
N ARG A 1227 35.17 -9.98 7.82
CA ARG A 1227 34.33 -10.78 6.92
C ARG A 1227 32.86 -10.38 6.96
N HIS A 1228 32.40 -9.86 8.09
CA HIS A 1228 30.99 -9.59 8.35
C HIS A 1228 30.79 -8.13 8.78
N ASN A 1229 29.66 -7.54 8.38
CA ASN A 1229 29.28 -6.19 8.79
C ASN A 1229 28.75 -6.20 10.23
N PHE A 1230 29.53 -5.67 11.17
CA PHE A 1230 29.14 -5.55 12.58
C PHE A 1230 29.16 -4.09 13.08
N PRO A 1231 28.31 -3.73 14.08
CA PRO A 1231 28.13 -2.35 14.54
C PRO A 1231 29.43 -1.63 14.90
N THR A 1232 30.39 -2.34 15.48
CA THR A 1232 31.67 -1.76 15.92
C THR A 1232 32.48 -1.12 14.78
N ALA A 1233 32.31 -1.58 13.54
CA ALA A 1233 32.98 -0.99 12.37
C ALA A 1233 32.44 0.41 12.00
N HIS A 1234 31.34 0.85 12.62
CA HIS A 1234 30.66 2.12 12.36
C HIS A 1234 30.75 3.09 13.54
N VAL A 1235 31.57 2.78 14.57
CA VAL A 1235 31.80 3.68 15.71
C VAL A 1235 32.66 4.86 15.24
N PRO A 1236 32.20 6.11 15.40
CA PRO A 1236 32.97 7.27 14.96
C PRO A 1236 34.19 7.51 15.86
N ASN A 1237 35.16 8.29 15.36
CA ASN A 1237 36.29 8.84 16.13
C ASN A 1237 37.39 7.86 16.60
N TYR A 1238 37.52 6.69 15.96
CA TYR A 1238 38.71 5.83 16.12
C TYR A 1238 39.62 5.91 14.88
N ASN A 1239 40.92 6.11 15.09
CA ASN A 1239 41.92 6.13 14.01
C ASN A 1239 42.32 4.70 13.63
N VAL A 1240 41.40 3.92 13.06
CA VAL A 1240 41.62 2.58 12.52
C VAL A 1240 40.69 2.32 11.34
N ASP A 1241 41.20 1.71 10.28
CA ASP A 1241 40.38 1.35 9.13
C ASP A 1241 39.69 0.00 9.36
N PHE A 1242 38.38 -0.07 9.13
CA PHE A 1242 37.66 -1.34 9.01
C PHE A 1242 37.47 -1.66 7.54
N VAL A 1243 38.15 -2.70 7.07
CA VAL A 1243 38.21 -3.08 5.65
C VAL A 1243 37.46 -4.39 5.47
N PHE A 1244 36.39 -4.39 4.69
CA PHE A 1244 35.71 -5.65 4.35
C PHE A 1244 36.62 -6.52 3.48
N GLU A 1245 36.56 -7.83 3.64
CA GLU A 1245 37.36 -8.79 2.86
C GLU A 1245 37.29 -8.52 1.34
N GLU A 1246 36.09 -8.26 0.83
CA GLU A 1246 35.84 -7.88 -0.56
C GLU A 1246 36.46 -6.54 -1.00
N ASP A 1247 36.65 -5.61 -0.06
CA ASP A 1247 37.21 -4.27 -0.31
C ASP A 1247 38.75 -4.26 -0.11
N LEU A 1248 39.35 -5.34 0.41
CA LEU A 1248 40.77 -5.42 0.75
C LEU A 1248 41.68 -5.17 -0.46
N LYS A 1249 41.31 -5.72 -1.62
CA LYS A 1249 42.08 -5.56 -2.87
C LYS A 1249 42.22 -4.08 -3.27
N ASP A 1250 41.15 -3.32 -3.15
CA ASP A 1250 41.15 -1.89 -3.46
C ASP A 1250 41.85 -1.08 -2.38
N TYR A 1251 41.69 -1.46 -1.11
CA TYR A 1251 42.33 -0.81 0.02
C TYR A 1251 43.86 -0.88 -0.07
N LEU A 1252 44.43 -2.03 -0.47
CA LEU A 1252 45.87 -2.20 -0.66
C LEU A 1252 46.46 -1.39 -1.84
N ARG A 1253 45.61 -0.87 -2.73
CA ARG A 1253 46.01 -0.09 -3.92
C ARG A 1253 45.87 1.42 -3.73
N LYS A 1254 44.98 1.87 -2.84
CA LYS A 1254 44.65 3.30 -2.65
C LYS A 1254 45.52 3.94 -1.58
N ARG A 1255 45.94 5.19 -1.85
CA ARG A 1255 46.76 5.99 -0.95
C ARG A 1255 45.99 6.43 0.29
#